data_AF-A0A6N3BL04-F1
#
_entry.id   AF-A0A6N3BL04-F1
#
_cell.length_a   1.000
_cell.length_b   1.000
_cell.length_c   1.000
_cell.angle_alpha   90.00
_cell.angle_beta   90.00
_cell.angle_gamma   90.00
#
_symmetry.space_group_name_H-M   'P 1'
#
loop_
_entity.id
_entity.type
_entity.pdbx_description
1 polymer ?
#
loop_
_entity_poly.entity_id
_entity_poly.type
_entity_poly.pdbx_seq_one_letter_code
_entity_poly.pdbx_strand_id
1 'polypeptide(L)'
;MKKDITLYYNAVCKEHSYDNGFCTKCGGYQLADYNESTGSYEIGNGGQMFWFAALVNGDGEHTQIQEAKPDAHGVLVSDISLKNPADENYEWKPIGEFKGIFDGQNHTISDFSMTKVNDQSIGFFQNLMSDPNETDEAKKATLKNFTLNGTIVTTAEAASAVGGVVGTTSDSVIRRVNSNVNIGSGLIYYIGGIVGEINAATSIEESTYSGKIVLDYSFYGVGGIVGFVTDDDTYAGGTKIKDCANYGLITYYKVENHGGRGYSGGITGQVALGEEDFILSDCYNYGSVLAEEWKEIYGAISGYCAAKKDGIKNNYYLDTLPVKGFLGEAEIANDEELAKAKTAEQFKSGEEAYLLNNEVTDGSQVWYQNIDNGETPDAYPVLDDTHGTVYRWEDGTYSNYEKEPVEETYEIRTFEEFKKIPEIVKKNNRANFKLMNTIFGNGKTMTESIGSADNPYNGTFDGQGYYVYRFDIKSSDGNAALFDTIGVKGSVKNFAAFYQNIEGEKAAGLAIVNYGLIDECISGSNLSGPFTDQLTHEPKNLTETTTFVKGTSMAGGVVVENKGVIRNTANYAKATASASDGIAGGIAVVNSGTIENCMSIDALSTKENGIAGGIVGKLDENGSIQIAYSAQTAIEGGTTGAVFGTKEETAGAVNNTYYLDTLSGNEEQGTAKTAAEMKSNAFKEELNTLVAGNEELCSWTWNSTKNQGYPRILSSLITEVELVNASRGLTVKGMMHKDTKLQLNELDKKNDIYQAFKKYAQKTDKQVLYSAEPTLVYEDGQPSAYEGNLNVKLDLSKYRGKGYKVLVYRNNQIEELEIDKQMIASKDVEEMVPFAVLAEKSELSKAVDHIKDTVKTGDNSSVILLLCIVVVAGSVAGGVIYWRKKKAKK
;
A
#
# COMPACT_ATOMS: atom_id res chain seq x y z
N MET A 1 38.40 45.72 65.98
CA MET A 1 37.92 46.77 65.05
C MET A 1 36.67 46.21 64.38
N LYS A 2 35.53 46.90 64.54
CA LYS A 2 34.18 46.42 64.19
C LYS A 2 34.04 46.13 62.68
N LYS A 3 33.36 45.05 62.33
CA LYS A 3 32.36 45.05 61.24
C LYS A 3 31.26 44.03 61.55
N ASP A 4 30.05 44.48 61.27
CA ASP A 4 28.80 44.09 61.91
C ASP A 4 28.33 42.66 61.61
N ILE A 5 27.90 42.00 62.68
CA ILE A 5 26.94 40.90 62.64
C ILE A 5 25.60 41.51 62.25
N THR A 6 25.17 41.31 61.01
CA THR A 6 23.83 41.70 60.56
C THR A 6 22.93 40.47 60.61
N LEU A 7 21.96 40.52 61.51
CA LEU A 7 20.80 39.62 61.61
C LEU A 7 20.00 39.60 60.29
N TYR A 8 19.77 38.41 59.73
CA TYR A 8 18.78 38.08 58.68
C TYR A 8 18.52 36.57 58.82
N TYR A 9 17.32 35.97 58.78
CA TYR A 9 15.94 36.38 58.61
C TYR A 9 15.10 35.45 59.50
N ASN A 10 14.31 35.99 60.43
CA ASN A 10 13.22 35.25 61.09
C ASN A 10 11.95 36.13 61.08
N ALA A 11 11.72 36.77 59.93
CA ALA A 11 10.49 37.47 59.64
C ALA A 11 9.66 36.57 58.73
N VAL A 12 8.69 35.87 59.30
CA VAL A 12 7.61 35.22 58.56
C VAL A 12 6.98 36.29 57.68
N CYS A 13 7.29 36.27 56.38
CA CYS A 13 6.70 37.19 55.41
C CYS A 13 5.20 36.89 55.37
N LYS A 14 4.36 37.77 55.93
CA LYS A 14 2.91 37.54 56.01
C LYS A 14 2.22 37.58 54.65
N GLU A 15 2.82 38.25 53.67
CA GLU A 15 2.32 38.40 52.30
C GLU A 15 3.49 38.38 51.30
N HIS A 16 3.59 37.30 50.54
CA HIS A 16 4.59 37.12 49.49
C HIS A 16 4.18 37.86 48.20
N SER A 17 5.17 38.41 47.50
CA SER A 17 5.04 38.94 46.15
C SER A 17 6.15 38.34 45.32
N TYR A 18 5.79 37.49 44.36
CA TYR A 18 6.73 36.67 43.60
C TYR A 18 7.08 37.30 42.26
N ASP A 19 8.36 37.21 41.88
CA ASP A 19 8.86 37.45 40.54
C ASP A 19 9.66 36.22 40.10
N ASN A 20 9.28 35.59 38.99
CA ASN A 20 9.71 34.25 38.60
C ASN A 20 9.65 33.21 39.76
N GLY A 21 8.65 33.32 40.64
CA GLY A 21 8.50 32.44 41.82
C GLY A 21 9.41 32.76 43.01
N PHE A 22 10.28 33.76 42.93
CA PHE A 22 11.12 34.21 44.04
C PHE A 22 10.45 35.38 44.76
N CYS A 23 10.30 35.30 46.08
CA CYS A 23 9.68 36.37 46.84
C CYS A 23 10.59 37.60 46.86
N THR A 24 10.15 38.68 46.24
CA THR A 24 10.88 39.96 46.14
C THR A 24 11.19 40.62 47.49
N LYS A 25 10.54 40.19 48.58
CA LYS A 25 10.72 40.75 49.93
C LYS A 25 11.68 39.94 50.80
N CYS A 26 11.60 38.61 50.76
CA CYS A 26 12.31 37.73 51.69
C CYS A 26 13.12 36.61 51.03
N GLY A 27 13.12 36.52 49.69
CA GLY A 27 13.82 35.49 48.94
C GLY A 27 13.23 34.08 49.08
N GLY A 28 12.05 33.93 49.71
CA GLY A 28 11.39 32.63 49.84
C GLY A 28 10.83 32.13 48.50
N TYR A 29 10.82 30.82 48.31
CA TYR A 29 10.36 30.19 47.07
C TYR A 29 8.82 30.04 47.04
N GLN A 30 8.23 30.20 45.87
CA GLN A 30 6.82 29.90 45.65
C GLN A 30 6.61 28.39 45.69
N LEU A 31 5.56 27.93 46.38
CA LEU A 31 5.22 26.50 46.40
C LEU A 31 4.69 26.07 45.03
N ALA A 32 5.06 24.85 44.60
CA ALA A 32 4.43 24.19 43.47
C ALA A 32 3.07 23.64 43.89
N ASP A 33 2.09 23.69 42.99
CA ASP A 33 0.74 23.19 43.26
C ASP A 33 0.73 21.66 43.14
N TYR A 34 0.16 20.96 44.12
CA TYR A 34 0.06 19.51 44.08
C TYR A 34 -1.22 19.09 43.36
N ASN A 35 -1.08 18.32 42.28
CA ASN A 35 -2.20 17.76 41.55
C ASN A 35 -2.52 16.35 42.06
N GLU A 36 -3.58 16.24 42.86
CA GLU A 36 -4.01 14.96 43.45
C GLU A 36 -4.38 13.90 42.39
N SER A 37 -4.77 14.30 41.18
CA SER A 37 -5.18 13.36 40.12
C SER A 37 -4.01 12.68 39.44
N THR A 38 -2.85 13.35 39.37
CA THR A 38 -1.62 12.82 38.76
C THR A 38 -0.59 12.39 39.80
N GLY A 39 -0.74 12.83 41.06
CA GLY A 39 0.20 12.57 42.14
C GLY A 39 1.48 13.42 42.07
N SER A 40 1.50 14.49 41.26
CA SER A 40 2.69 15.28 40.95
C SER A 40 2.55 16.75 41.35
N TYR A 41 3.69 17.41 41.58
CA TYR A 41 3.77 18.86 41.78
C TYR A 41 3.94 19.57 40.43
N GLU A 42 3.07 20.52 40.14
CA GLU A 42 3.07 21.34 38.92
C GLU A 42 4.04 22.53 39.09
N ILE A 43 5.07 22.57 38.24
CA ILE A 43 6.18 23.53 38.29
C ILE A 43 6.08 24.43 37.06
N GLY A 44 5.76 25.71 37.29
CA GLY A 44 5.54 26.70 36.23
C GLY A 44 6.45 27.93 36.30
N ASN A 45 7.43 27.98 37.20
CA ASN A 45 8.43 29.04 37.26
C ASN A 45 9.71 28.63 38.03
N GLY A 46 10.74 29.47 37.97
CA GLY A 46 12.05 29.21 38.59
C GLY A 46 11.95 28.96 40.10
N GLY A 47 11.23 29.81 40.85
CA GLY A 47 11.07 29.65 42.28
C GLY A 47 10.36 28.36 42.67
N GLN A 48 9.35 27.91 41.92
CA GLN A 48 8.72 26.61 42.12
C GLN A 48 9.69 25.45 41.85
N MET A 49 10.62 25.60 40.90
CA MET A 49 11.66 24.60 40.63
C MET A 49 12.67 24.50 41.79
N PHE A 50 13.11 25.64 42.33
CA PHE A 50 13.94 25.67 43.54
C PHE A 50 13.19 25.16 44.79
N TRP A 51 11.89 25.42 44.89
CA TRP A 51 11.04 24.85 45.93
C TRP A 51 10.95 23.33 45.84
N PHE A 52 10.79 22.78 44.63
CA PHE A 52 10.74 21.34 44.41
C PHE A 52 12.08 20.69 44.79
N ALA A 53 13.21 21.31 44.43
CA ALA A 53 14.52 20.85 44.87
C ALA A 53 14.66 20.88 46.41
N ALA A 54 14.15 21.93 47.06
CA ALA A 54 14.12 22.01 48.52
C ALA A 54 13.22 20.94 49.15
N LEU A 55 12.11 20.57 48.52
CA LEU A 55 11.22 19.48 48.95
C LEU A 55 11.93 18.13 48.93
N VAL A 56 12.58 17.81 47.82
CA VAL A 56 13.35 16.57 47.67
C VAL A 56 14.48 16.51 48.70
N ASN A 57 15.17 17.64 48.91
CA ASN A 57 16.34 17.71 49.78
C ASN A 57 16.03 17.85 51.28
N GLY A 58 14.79 18.22 51.64
CA GLY A 58 14.44 18.56 53.02
C GLY A 58 15.06 19.89 53.49
N ASP A 59 15.13 20.88 52.60
CA ASP A 59 15.81 22.16 52.85
C ASP A 59 14.84 23.28 53.23
N GLY A 60 14.97 23.76 54.47
CA GLY A 60 14.16 24.84 55.04
C GLY A 60 14.71 26.25 54.86
N GLU A 61 15.87 26.47 54.24
CA GLU A 61 16.54 27.79 54.22
C GLU A 61 15.67 28.89 53.59
N HIS A 62 14.95 28.56 52.51
CA HIS A 62 14.06 29.46 51.78
C HIS A 62 12.59 29.00 51.76
N THR A 63 12.26 27.99 52.57
CA THR A 63 10.94 27.33 52.61
C THR A 63 10.49 27.06 54.05
N GLN A 64 9.42 26.30 54.24
CA GLN A 64 9.01 25.76 55.55
C GLN A 64 9.24 24.25 55.67
N ILE A 65 9.99 23.67 54.72
CA ILE A 65 10.21 22.23 54.60
C ILE A 65 11.27 21.81 55.62
N GLN A 66 11.01 20.74 56.35
CA GLN A 66 11.95 20.19 57.34
C GLN A 66 12.24 18.69 57.13
N GLU A 67 11.45 18.02 56.29
CA GLU A 67 11.59 16.60 55.97
C GLU A 67 11.75 16.44 54.46
N ALA A 68 12.74 15.65 54.05
CA ALA A 68 13.01 15.33 52.65
C ALA A 68 11.93 14.39 52.08
N LYS A 69 11.55 14.63 50.82
CA LYS A 69 10.65 13.75 50.04
C LYS A 69 11.33 13.30 48.74
N PRO A 70 12.26 12.33 48.80
CA PRO A 70 13.01 11.88 47.64
C PRO A 70 12.15 11.23 46.56
N ASP A 71 10.99 10.71 46.93
CA ASP A 71 9.99 10.06 46.08
C ASP A 71 8.96 11.03 45.46
N ALA A 72 9.11 12.35 45.67
CA ALA A 72 8.18 13.33 45.12
C ALA A 72 8.19 13.33 43.57
N HIS A 73 7.01 13.39 42.95
CA HIS A 73 6.89 13.54 41.50
C HIS A 73 6.75 15.01 41.10
N GLY A 74 7.46 15.44 40.06
CA GLY A 74 7.42 16.80 39.51
C GLY A 74 7.00 16.79 38.06
N VAL A 75 6.19 17.77 37.65
CA VAL A 75 5.78 17.96 36.27
C VAL A 75 5.93 19.42 35.87
N LEU A 76 6.61 19.69 34.76
CA LEU A 76 6.68 21.05 34.22
C LEU A 76 5.37 21.38 33.49
N VAL A 77 4.85 22.58 33.74
CA VAL A 77 3.65 23.13 33.04
C VAL A 77 3.98 24.35 32.18
N SER A 78 5.25 24.73 32.14
CA SER A 78 5.79 25.78 31.27
C SER A 78 7.31 25.63 31.14
N ASP A 79 7.89 26.36 30.21
CA ASP A 79 9.35 26.58 30.19
C ASP A 79 9.78 27.31 31.48
N ILE A 80 10.95 26.95 31.99
CA ILE A 80 11.48 27.42 33.27
C ILE A 80 12.78 28.17 33.04
N SER A 81 12.88 29.38 33.58
CA SER A 81 14.16 30.07 33.77
C SER A 81 14.56 29.96 35.24
N LEU A 82 15.77 29.47 35.50
CA LEU A 82 16.32 29.38 36.86
C LEU A 82 16.91 30.71 37.35
N LYS A 83 16.84 31.76 36.54
CA LYS A 83 17.32 33.09 36.90
C LYS A 83 16.51 33.66 38.08
N ASN A 84 17.21 34.07 39.13
CA ASN A 84 16.63 34.89 40.18
C ASN A 84 16.72 36.37 39.79
N PRO A 85 15.58 37.08 39.61
CA PRO A 85 15.61 38.49 39.22
C PRO A 85 16.32 39.43 40.21
N ALA A 86 16.48 38.99 41.46
CA ALA A 86 17.15 39.76 42.51
C ALA A 86 18.65 39.46 42.67
N ASP A 87 19.16 38.38 42.07
CA ASP A 87 20.57 37.98 42.13
C ASP A 87 21.02 37.32 40.82
N GLU A 88 21.84 38.04 40.04
CA GLU A 88 22.34 37.54 38.76
C GLU A 88 23.36 36.39 38.90
N ASN A 89 23.89 36.14 40.10
CA ASN A 89 24.83 35.03 40.37
C ASN A 89 24.18 33.91 41.19
N TYR A 90 22.85 33.81 41.15
CA TYR A 90 22.11 32.79 41.86
C TYR A 90 22.41 31.40 41.26
N GLU A 91 23.03 30.52 42.06
CA GLU A 91 23.44 29.19 41.60
C GLU A 91 22.38 28.14 41.88
N TRP A 92 22.30 27.16 40.99
CA TRP A 92 21.47 25.98 41.20
C TRP A 92 22.00 25.15 42.36
N LYS A 93 21.08 24.73 43.23
CA LYS A 93 21.35 23.71 44.25
C LYS A 93 20.82 22.38 43.72
N PRO A 94 21.69 21.38 43.47
CA PRO A 94 21.27 20.09 42.93
C PRO A 94 20.11 19.48 43.69
N ILE A 95 19.20 18.85 42.96
CA ILE A 95 18.25 17.91 43.55
C ILE A 95 19.08 16.71 44.00
N GLY A 96 19.03 16.37 45.28
CA GLY A 96 19.90 15.38 45.92
C GLY A 96 19.60 13.95 45.48
N GLU A 97 19.22 13.09 46.42
CA GLU A 97 18.76 11.74 46.12
C GLU A 97 17.32 11.78 45.60
N PHE A 98 17.13 11.53 44.31
CA PHE A 98 15.82 11.53 43.67
C PHE A 98 15.37 10.12 43.29
N LYS A 99 14.17 9.76 43.74
CA LYS A 99 13.49 8.47 43.53
C LYS A 99 12.15 8.60 42.79
N GLY A 100 11.70 9.83 42.58
CA GLY A 100 10.42 10.14 41.97
C GLY A 100 10.45 10.13 40.44
N ILE A 101 9.42 10.74 39.85
CA ILE A 101 9.27 10.93 38.41
C ILE A 101 9.29 12.42 38.14
N PHE A 102 10.20 12.87 37.29
CA PHE A 102 10.25 14.24 36.78
C PHE A 102 9.92 14.24 35.29
N ASP A 103 8.75 14.77 34.94
CA ASP A 103 8.27 14.86 33.56
C ASP A 103 8.26 16.32 33.11
N GLY A 104 9.09 16.65 32.13
CA GLY A 104 9.17 17.98 31.59
C GLY A 104 8.10 18.32 30.57
N GLN A 105 7.30 17.36 30.10
CA GLN A 105 6.28 17.59 29.06
C GLN A 105 6.80 18.37 27.83
N ASN A 106 8.04 18.11 27.43
CA ASN A 106 8.80 18.76 26.35
C ASN A 106 9.16 20.24 26.60
N HIS A 107 9.06 20.72 27.84
CA HIS A 107 9.49 22.07 28.21
C HIS A 107 11.01 22.21 28.35
N THR A 108 11.47 23.46 28.27
CA THR A 108 12.88 23.82 28.42
C THR A 108 13.16 24.42 29.80
N ILE A 109 14.24 23.97 30.43
CA ILE A 109 14.84 24.59 31.62
C ILE A 109 16.08 25.37 31.17
N SER A 110 16.14 26.65 31.51
CA SER A 110 17.16 27.59 31.06
C SER A 110 17.81 28.33 32.23
N ASP A 111 18.92 29.01 31.94
CA ASP A 111 19.74 29.74 32.92
C ASP A 111 20.29 28.84 34.04
N PHE A 112 20.44 27.53 33.78
CA PHE A 112 21.08 26.62 34.71
C PHE A 112 22.56 26.97 34.89
N SER A 113 22.99 27.21 36.13
CA SER A 113 24.37 27.59 36.44
C SER A 113 24.82 27.00 37.77
N MET A 114 25.95 26.30 37.75
CA MET A 114 26.65 25.79 38.92
C MET A 114 28.12 26.15 38.76
N THR A 115 28.65 27.09 39.54
CA THR A 115 30.05 27.59 39.37
C THR A 115 30.92 27.48 40.61
N LYS A 116 30.36 27.11 41.77
CA LYS A 116 31.07 26.99 43.05
C LYS A 116 30.80 25.65 43.75
N VAL A 117 30.57 24.60 42.96
CA VAL A 117 30.20 23.30 43.50
C VAL A 117 31.45 22.51 43.87
N ASN A 118 31.40 21.92 45.07
CA ASN A 118 32.45 21.07 45.63
C ASN A 118 31.80 19.81 46.19
N ASP A 119 31.32 18.95 45.29
CA ASP A 119 30.71 17.67 45.59
C ASP A 119 31.37 16.58 44.73
N GLN A 120 31.24 15.32 45.14
CA GLN A 120 31.73 14.18 44.38
C GLN A 120 30.81 13.85 43.20
N SER A 121 29.51 14.08 43.32
CA SER A 121 28.54 13.86 42.26
C SER A 121 27.85 15.19 41.92
N ILE A 122 27.88 15.58 40.65
CA ILE A 122 27.45 16.91 40.20
C ILE A 122 26.56 16.78 38.97
N GLY A 123 25.37 17.36 39.05
CA GLY A 123 24.45 17.52 37.94
C GLY A 123 23.25 18.35 38.35
N PHE A 124 22.30 18.55 37.43
CA PHE A 124 21.01 19.14 37.78
C PHE A 124 20.31 18.33 38.89
N PHE A 125 20.38 17.01 38.75
CA PHE A 125 20.22 16.02 39.81
C PHE A 125 21.61 15.53 40.23
N GLN A 126 21.84 15.41 41.52
CA GLN A 126 23.03 14.79 42.09
C GLN A 126 22.96 13.28 41.88
N ASN A 127 21.93 12.63 42.40
CA ASN A 127 21.73 11.19 42.29
C ASN A 127 20.33 10.85 41.79
N LEU A 128 20.24 9.98 40.80
CA LEU A 128 19.00 9.36 40.36
C LEU A 128 19.04 7.88 40.75
N MET A 129 18.18 7.45 41.67
CA MET A 129 18.23 6.07 42.15
C MET A 129 16.86 5.50 42.49
N SER A 130 16.59 4.28 42.04
CA SER A 130 15.40 3.54 42.44
C SER A 130 15.64 2.75 43.74
N ASP A 131 14.57 2.21 44.32
CA ASP A 131 14.72 1.14 45.32
C ASP A 131 15.32 -0.10 44.63
N PRO A 132 16.42 -0.69 45.13
CA PRO A 132 17.01 -1.90 44.56
C PRO A 132 16.07 -3.10 44.47
N ASN A 133 14.97 -3.09 45.22
CA ASN A 133 13.94 -4.12 45.17
C ASN A 133 12.78 -3.78 44.23
N GLU A 134 12.79 -2.60 43.61
CA GLU A 134 11.74 -2.20 42.67
C GLU A 134 11.95 -2.91 41.33
N THR A 135 10.95 -3.71 40.95
CA THR A 135 10.96 -4.49 39.71
C THR A 135 9.97 -3.95 38.68
N ASP A 136 9.09 -3.04 39.09
CA ASP A 136 8.16 -2.32 38.24
C ASP A 136 8.85 -1.10 37.63
N GLU A 137 9.16 -1.17 36.33
CA GLU A 137 9.80 -0.08 35.57
C GLU A 137 9.03 1.24 35.71
N ALA A 138 7.70 1.20 35.88
CA ALA A 138 6.86 2.39 36.03
C ALA A 138 7.08 3.14 37.36
N LYS A 139 7.75 2.51 38.33
CA LYS A 139 8.06 3.08 39.64
C LYS A 139 9.53 3.41 39.82
N LYS A 140 10.36 3.09 38.83
CA LYS A 140 11.76 3.49 38.84
C LYS A 140 11.89 5.01 38.79
N ALA A 141 12.94 5.53 39.42
CA ALA A 141 13.29 6.93 39.35
C ALA A 141 13.44 7.33 37.88
N THR A 142 12.64 8.30 37.44
CA THR A 142 12.47 8.60 36.01
C THR A 142 12.65 10.09 35.73
N LEU A 143 13.48 10.40 34.75
CA LEU A 143 13.61 11.73 34.16
C LEU A 143 13.17 11.68 32.70
N LYS A 144 12.20 12.49 32.29
CA LYS A 144 11.75 12.47 30.89
C LYS A 144 11.25 13.79 30.33
N ASN A 145 11.31 13.90 29.00
CA ASN A 145 10.68 14.95 28.20
C ASN A 145 11.11 16.38 28.56
N PHE A 146 12.40 16.70 28.65
CA PHE A 146 12.84 18.10 28.81
C PHE A 146 14.15 18.40 28.12
N THR A 147 14.35 19.69 27.86
CA THR A 147 15.63 20.25 27.44
C THR A 147 16.25 21.05 28.58
N LEU A 148 17.55 20.87 28.84
CA LEU A 148 18.31 21.60 29.85
C LEU A 148 19.41 22.45 29.20
N ASN A 149 19.34 23.76 29.41
CA ASN A 149 20.30 24.74 28.90
C ASN A 149 21.05 25.39 30.06
N GLY A 150 22.38 25.29 30.07
CA GLY A 150 23.14 25.88 31.17
C GLY A 150 24.65 25.65 31.14
N THR A 151 25.28 25.78 32.30
CA THR A 151 26.72 25.61 32.47
C THR A 151 27.06 25.06 33.85
N ILE A 152 27.98 24.10 33.88
CA ILE A 152 28.62 23.56 35.07
C ILE A 152 30.11 23.92 35.01
N VAL A 153 30.59 24.60 36.04
CA VAL A 153 32.01 24.86 36.31
C VAL A 153 32.30 24.39 37.73
N THR A 154 33.12 23.37 37.90
CA THR A 154 33.44 22.87 39.24
C THR A 154 34.68 23.53 39.82
N THR A 155 34.60 23.85 41.11
CA THR A 155 35.73 24.33 41.92
C THR A 155 36.30 23.24 42.83
N ALA A 156 35.77 22.02 42.74
CA ALA A 156 36.22 20.89 43.53
C ALA A 156 37.71 20.61 43.30
N GLU A 157 38.43 20.26 44.37
CA GLU A 157 39.80 19.76 44.25
C GLU A 157 39.84 18.46 43.42
N ALA A 158 38.79 17.63 43.55
CA ALA A 158 38.49 16.49 42.69
C ALA A 158 36.98 16.14 42.76
N ALA A 159 36.29 16.05 41.63
CA ALA A 159 34.93 15.52 41.52
C ALA A 159 34.94 14.10 40.93
N SER A 160 34.06 13.22 41.42
CA SER A 160 33.97 11.83 40.93
C SER A 160 33.20 11.76 39.61
N ALA A 161 31.98 12.28 39.59
CA ALA A 161 31.09 12.20 38.45
C ALA A 161 30.40 13.55 38.19
N VAL A 162 30.45 14.01 36.95
CA VAL A 162 29.77 15.22 36.48
C VAL A 162 28.92 14.88 35.27
N GLY A 163 27.61 15.00 35.41
CA GLY A 163 26.68 14.94 34.27
C GLY A 163 25.99 16.27 34.08
N GLY A 164 25.70 16.64 32.82
CA GLY A 164 24.90 17.84 32.56
C GLY A 164 23.53 17.77 33.25
N VAL A 165 22.95 16.57 33.32
CA VAL A 165 21.64 16.32 33.95
C VAL A 165 21.77 15.57 35.26
N VAL A 166 22.51 14.46 35.29
CA VAL A 166 22.64 13.60 36.49
C VAL A 166 24.11 13.34 36.80
N GLY A 167 24.54 13.58 38.03
CA GLY A 167 25.89 13.19 38.46
C GLY A 167 26.07 11.67 38.42
N THR A 168 25.32 10.95 39.25
CA THR A 168 25.39 9.48 39.35
C THR A 168 24.00 8.85 39.30
N THR A 169 23.86 7.69 38.68
CA THR A 169 22.57 6.98 38.58
C THR A 169 22.69 5.48 38.84
N SER A 170 21.65 4.92 39.45
CA SER A 170 21.50 3.48 39.73
C SER A 170 20.06 3.04 39.45
N ASP A 171 19.89 2.01 38.62
CA ASP A 171 18.60 1.37 38.36
C ASP A 171 17.45 2.32 37.94
N SER A 172 17.71 3.23 37.01
CA SER A 172 16.80 4.35 36.70
C SER A 172 16.47 4.49 35.21
N VAL A 173 15.52 5.37 34.88
CA VAL A 173 15.09 5.63 33.49
C VAL A 173 15.29 7.11 33.13
N ILE A 174 15.98 7.37 32.03
CA ILE A 174 16.17 8.70 31.44
C ILE A 174 15.70 8.61 29.99
N ARG A 175 14.66 9.35 29.60
CA ARG A 175 14.10 9.26 28.24
C ARG A 175 13.71 10.62 27.67
N ARG A 176 14.05 10.94 26.42
CA ARG A 176 13.71 12.24 25.81
C ARG A 176 14.27 13.42 26.60
N VAL A 177 15.54 13.30 26.99
CA VAL A 177 16.26 14.36 27.71
C VAL A 177 17.35 14.94 26.81
N ASN A 178 17.27 16.23 26.54
CA ASN A 178 18.21 16.96 25.70
C ASN A 178 19.07 17.89 26.58
N SER A 179 20.38 17.65 26.61
CA SER A 179 21.32 18.45 27.39
C SER A 179 22.16 19.37 26.50
N ASN A 180 22.01 20.67 26.68
CA ASN A 180 22.84 21.71 26.06
C ASN A 180 23.77 22.36 27.10
N VAL A 181 24.12 21.60 28.14
CA VAL A 181 24.93 22.10 29.26
C VAL A 181 26.39 22.15 28.87
N ASN A 182 27.03 23.31 29.05
CA ASN A 182 28.48 23.41 28.93
C ASN A 182 29.14 22.94 30.23
N ILE A 183 30.12 22.06 30.15
CA ILE A 183 30.82 21.48 31.31
C ILE A 183 32.31 21.83 31.21
N GLY A 184 32.90 22.42 32.24
CA GLY A 184 34.35 22.63 32.24
C GLY A 184 34.98 23.01 33.58
N SER A 185 36.33 23.11 33.56
CA SER A 185 37.23 23.40 34.69
C SER A 185 37.20 22.37 35.84
N GLY A 186 38.32 22.27 36.59
CA GLY A 186 38.50 21.36 37.74
C GLY A 186 38.99 19.96 37.38
N LEU A 187 39.39 19.18 38.39
CA LEU A 187 39.80 17.78 38.25
C LEU A 187 38.55 16.90 38.38
N ILE A 188 38.15 16.22 37.30
CA ILE A 188 36.93 15.40 37.27
C ILE A 188 37.27 14.02 36.70
N TYR A 189 36.81 12.96 37.36
CA TYR A 189 37.07 11.59 36.93
C TYR A 189 36.15 11.13 35.80
N TYR A 190 34.83 11.30 35.94
CA TYR A 190 33.84 10.84 34.97
C TYR A 190 32.93 11.98 34.53
N ILE A 191 32.79 12.17 33.21
CA ILE A 191 32.01 13.26 32.63
C ILE A 191 31.08 12.76 31.55
N GLY A 192 29.79 13.00 31.70
CA GLY A 192 28.82 12.81 30.62
C GLY A 192 28.06 14.09 30.31
N GLY A 193 27.70 14.28 29.05
CA GLY A 193 26.80 15.36 28.69
C GLY A 193 25.42 15.23 29.35
N ILE A 194 24.97 14.00 29.62
CA ILE A 194 23.74 13.72 30.37
C ILE A 194 24.08 13.15 31.75
N VAL A 195 24.82 12.04 31.81
CA VAL A 195 25.09 11.28 33.05
C VAL A 195 26.59 11.15 33.30
N GLY A 196 27.07 11.54 34.47
CA GLY A 196 28.47 11.35 34.84
C GLY A 196 28.84 9.87 34.96
N GLU A 197 28.12 9.13 35.81
CA GLU A 197 28.38 7.72 36.13
C GLU A 197 27.09 6.91 36.28
N ILE A 198 27.06 5.73 35.65
CA ILE A 198 26.04 4.69 35.84
C ILE A 198 26.65 3.56 36.67
N ASN A 199 26.05 3.28 37.81
CA ASN A 199 26.50 2.23 38.73
C ASN A 199 25.68 0.94 38.68
N ALA A 200 24.48 0.98 38.10
CA ALA A 200 23.56 -0.15 38.04
C ALA A 200 22.52 0.03 36.92
N ALA A 201 21.92 -1.08 36.47
CA ALA A 201 20.85 -1.26 35.48
C ALA A 201 20.04 -0.01 35.04
N THR A 202 20.64 0.95 34.33
CA THR A 202 19.98 2.19 33.93
C THR A 202 19.63 2.19 32.44
N SER A 203 18.45 2.71 32.09
CA SER A 203 18.05 2.94 30.70
C SER A 203 18.15 4.42 30.34
N ILE A 204 18.94 4.76 29.33
CA ILE A 204 19.00 6.07 28.70
C ILE A 204 18.54 5.92 27.25
N GLU A 205 17.41 6.55 26.92
CA GLU A 205 16.75 6.37 25.64
C GLU A 205 16.38 7.72 25.01
N GLU A 206 16.43 7.81 23.69
CA GLU A 206 15.90 8.96 22.94
C GLU A 206 16.48 10.30 23.47
N SER A 207 17.77 10.35 23.78
CA SER A 207 18.35 11.47 24.52
C SER A 207 19.58 12.04 23.82
N THR A 208 19.78 13.34 23.92
CA THR A 208 20.82 14.03 23.14
C THR A 208 21.68 14.97 23.97
N TYR A 209 22.90 15.19 23.49
CA TYR A 209 23.81 16.19 24.05
C TYR A 209 24.36 17.10 22.96
N SER A 210 24.26 18.42 23.16
CA SER A 210 24.77 19.44 22.22
C SER A 210 25.69 20.47 22.87
N GLY A 211 25.98 20.33 24.16
CA GLY A 211 26.83 21.27 24.89
C GLY A 211 28.31 21.18 24.53
N LYS A 212 29.14 21.90 25.28
CA LYS A 212 30.60 21.85 25.19
C LYS A 212 31.22 21.28 26.46
N ILE A 213 32.00 20.21 26.34
CA ILE A 213 32.90 19.71 27.40
C ILE A 213 34.31 20.24 27.13
N VAL A 214 34.87 20.99 28.08
CA VAL A 214 36.23 21.58 28.02
C VAL A 214 37.00 21.31 29.30
N LEU A 215 38.12 20.58 29.20
CA LEU A 215 38.89 20.18 30.38
C LEU A 215 40.33 20.69 30.40
N ASP A 216 40.80 20.94 31.64
CA ASP A 216 42.16 21.40 31.98
C ASP A 216 43.03 20.30 32.66
N TYR A 217 42.46 19.15 33.04
CA TYR A 217 43.12 18.09 33.83
C TYR A 217 42.73 16.66 33.40
N SER A 218 43.46 15.65 33.92
CA SER A 218 43.28 14.22 33.63
C SER A 218 41.98 13.67 34.20
N PHE A 219 41.23 12.96 33.37
CA PHE A 219 39.98 12.25 33.68
C PHE A 219 40.17 10.74 33.49
N TYR A 220 39.21 9.92 33.90
CA TYR A 220 39.15 8.50 33.58
C TYR A 220 38.18 8.21 32.42
N GLY A 221 37.02 8.87 32.36
CA GLY A 221 36.03 8.65 31.30
C GLY A 221 35.27 9.92 30.92
N VAL A 222 35.23 10.28 29.62
CA VAL A 222 34.44 11.40 29.10
C VAL A 222 33.58 10.93 27.92
N GLY A 223 32.26 11.04 28.05
CA GLY A 223 31.31 10.71 26.99
C GLY A 223 30.36 11.86 26.68
N GLY A 224 29.89 11.94 25.44
CA GLY A 224 28.85 12.90 25.08
C GLY A 224 27.52 12.61 25.78
N ILE A 225 27.20 11.35 26.07
CA ILE A 225 26.00 10.96 26.84
C ILE A 225 26.40 10.53 28.25
N VAL A 226 27.30 9.56 28.38
CA VAL A 226 27.68 8.95 29.67
C VAL A 226 29.19 8.95 29.89
N GLY A 227 29.66 9.40 31.05
CA GLY A 227 31.09 9.38 31.38
C GLY A 227 31.62 7.98 31.67
N PHE A 228 30.96 7.26 32.59
CA PHE A 228 31.36 5.93 33.01
C PHE A 228 30.16 5.01 33.22
N VAL A 229 30.31 3.76 32.79
CA VAL A 229 29.37 2.68 33.04
C VAL A 229 30.10 1.57 33.78
N THR A 230 29.66 1.28 34.99
CA THR A 230 30.08 0.15 35.82
C THR A 230 28.84 -0.58 36.31
N ASP A 231 29.04 -1.76 36.89
CA ASP A 231 27.99 -2.46 37.59
C ASP A 231 28.29 -2.64 39.08
N ASP A 232 27.23 -2.63 39.86
CA ASP A 232 27.16 -3.00 41.26
C ASP A 232 26.24 -4.22 41.32
N ASP A 233 26.81 -5.38 41.69
CA ASP A 233 26.14 -6.70 41.79
C ASP A 233 24.84 -6.69 42.65
N THR A 234 24.52 -5.57 43.30
CA THR A 234 23.32 -5.35 44.11
C THR A 234 22.02 -5.26 43.27
N TYR A 235 22.07 -4.89 41.99
CA TYR A 235 20.88 -4.66 41.16
C TYR A 235 20.75 -5.67 40.01
N ALA A 236 19.54 -6.13 39.72
CA ALA A 236 19.29 -7.07 38.63
C ALA A 236 18.91 -6.34 37.33
N GLY A 237 19.67 -6.55 36.25
CA GLY A 237 19.33 -6.07 34.91
C GLY A 237 20.49 -5.39 34.18
N GLY A 238 20.38 -5.31 32.85
CA GLY A 238 21.40 -4.72 32.00
C GLY A 238 21.26 -3.21 31.80
N THR A 239 22.38 -2.50 31.63
CA THR A 239 22.37 -1.08 31.25
C THR A 239 22.04 -0.92 29.75
N LYS A 240 21.17 0.04 29.42
CA LYS A 240 20.73 0.32 28.05
C LYS A 240 20.99 1.77 27.68
N ILE A 241 21.68 2.00 26.57
CA ILE A 241 21.87 3.29 25.92
C ILE A 241 21.39 3.14 24.49
N LYS A 242 20.22 3.69 24.18
CA LYS A 242 19.54 3.47 22.89
C LYS A 242 19.01 4.76 22.31
N ASP A 243 19.00 4.92 20.99
CA ASP A 243 18.43 6.09 20.33
C ASP A 243 19.04 7.41 20.86
N CYS A 244 20.35 7.42 21.12
CA CYS A 244 21.03 8.58 21.70
C CYS A 244 22.03 9.21 20.71
N ALA A 245 22.16 10.53 20.76
CA ALA A 245 23.09 11.26 19.89
C ALA A 245 23.91 12.33 20.59
N ASN A 246 25.19 12.42 20.22
CA ASN A 246 26.05 13.55 20.57
C ASN A 246 26.27 14.47 19.37
N TYR A 247 25.89 15.73 19.52
CA TYR A 247 26.15 16.86 18.63
C TYR A 247 27.24 17.79 19.15
N GLY A 248 27.51 17.70 20.46
CA GLY A 248 28.37 18.59 21.20
C GLY A 248 29.85 18.44 20.90
N LEU A 249 30.63 19.37 21.44
CA LEU A 249 32.09 19.38 21.33
C LEU A 249 32.72 18.86 22.61
N ILE A 250 33.61 17.88 22.47
CA ILE A 250 34.47 17.35 23.54
C ILE A 250 35.92 17.72 23.21
N THR A 251 36.59 18.53 24.04
CA THR A 251 37.95 19.03 23.77
C THR A 251 38.83 19.21 25.01
N TYR A 252 40.15 19.13 24.83
CA TYR A 252 41.19 19.18 25.88
C TYR A 252 42.30 20.18 25.52
N TYR A 253 42.66 21.11 26.43
CA TYR A 253 43.64 22.18 26.13
C TYR A 253 45.02 22.02 26.80
N LYS A 254 45.13 21.24 27.89
CA LYS A 254 46.39 20.92 28.58
C LYS A 254 46.10 19.80 29.58
N VAL A 255 47.00 18.83 29.72
CA VAL A 255 46.84 17.76 30.71
C VAL A 255 48.14 17.61 31.48
N GLU A 256 48.16 18.05 32.74
CA GLU A 256 49.11 17.50 33.71
C GLU A 256 48.63 16.09 34.07
N ASN A 257 49.47 15.08 33.81
CA ASN A 257 49.10 13.68 34.02
C ASN A 257 49.06 13.36 35.53
N HIS A 258 47.86 13.12 36.06
CA HIS A 258 47.61 12.74 37.45
C HIS A 258 47.49 11.21 37.67
N GLY A 259 47.99 10.39 36.74
CA GLY A 259 48.17 8.94 36.94
C GLY A 259 47.08 8.02 36.39
N GLY A 260 46.14 8.53 35.60
CA GLY A 260 45.09 7.74 34.92
C GLY A 260 45.28 7.63 33.39
N ARG A 261 44.67 6.62 32.77
CA ARG A 261 44.43 6.59 31.31
C ARG A 261 43.06 7.21 31.06
N GLY A 262 43.00 8.39 30.45
CA GLY A 262 41.71 9.04 30.16
C GLY A 262 41.06 8.48 28.90
N TYR A 263 39.86 7.92 29.01
CA TYR A 263 39.09 7.38 27.89
C TYR A 263 38.04 8.37 27.43
N SER A 264 37.95 8.62 26.13
CA SER A 264 36.98 9.58 25.59
C SER A 264 36.16 9.01 24.43
N GLY A 265 34.84 9.15 24.49
CA GLY A 265 33.94 8.68 23.45
C GLY A 265 32.86 9.70 23.09
N GLY A 266 32.33 9.59 21.87
CA GLY A 266 31.22 10.42 21.44
C GLY A 266 29.93 10.14 22.22
N ILE A 267 29.67 8.88 22.60
CA ILE A 267 28.51 8.48 23.40
C ILE A 267 28.93 8.13 24.82
N THR A 268 29.87 7.20 25.00
CA THR A 268 30.32 6.74 26.32
C THR A 268 31.81 6.98 26.52
N GLY A 269 32.24 7.46 27.69
CA GLY A 269 33.67 7.57 28.03
C GLY A 269 34.31 6.21 28.24
N GLN A 270 33.89 5.50 29.28
CA GLN A 270 34.37 4.16 29.62
C GLN A 270 33.20 3.24 30.01
N VAL A 271 33.22 2.00 29.52
CA VAL A 271 32.29 0.92 29.90
C VAL A 271 33.13 -0.22 30.48
N ALA A 272 33.01 -0.43 31.79
CA ALA A 272 33.71 -1.46 32.56
C ALA A 272 32.72 -2.45 33.16
N LEU A 273 31.99 -3.14 32.30
CA LEU A 273 31.04 -4.18 32.66
C LEU A 273 31.70 -5.56 32.56
N GLY A 274 31.30 -6.49 33.44
CA GLY A 274 31.75 -7.88 33.42
C GLY A 274 30.97 -8.72 32.40
N GLU A 275 30.32 -9.79 32.87
CA GLU A 275 29.51 -10.67 32.01
C GLU A 275 28.05 -10.20 31.82
N GLU A 276 27.71 -8.99 32.28
CA GLU A 276 26.34 -8.48 32.30
C GLU A 276 25.80 -8.06 30.92
N ASP A 277 24.48 -8.02 30.81
CA ASP A 277 23.78 -7.57 29.61
C ASP A 277 23.98 -6.05 29.44
N PHE A 278 24.48 -5.63 28.28
CA PHE A 278 24.68 -4.21 27.94
C PHE A 278 24.17 -3.94 26.54
N ILE A 279 23.34 -2.92 26.39
CA ILE A 279 22.79 -2.48 25.10
C ILE A 279 23.35 -1.11 24.77
N LEU A 280 24.02 -1.01 23.62
CA LEU A 280 24.42 0.25 23.01
C LEU A 280 24.05 0.19 21.52
N SER A 281 22.86 0.68 21.20
CA SER A 281 22.32 0.56 19.85
C SER A 281 21.60 1.80 19.35
N ASP A 282 21.55 1.93 18.03
CA ASP A 282 20.79 2.98 17.36
C ASP A 282 21.27 4.38 17.80
N CYS A 283 22.56 4.51 18.11
CA CYS A 283 23.18 5.74 18.60
C CYS A 283 24.16 6.31 17.59
N TYR A 284 24.43 7.62 17.65
CA TYR A 284 25.47 8.18 16.81
C TYR A 284 26.19 9.41 17.38
N ASN A 285 27.43 9.58 16.97
CA ASN A 285 28.23 10.76 17.28
C ASN A 285 28.48 11.61 16.03
N TYR A 286 27.80 12.74 15.95
CA TYR A 286 28.06 13.78 14.94
C TYR A 286 28.98 14.89 15.48
N GLY A 287 29.02 15.05 16.80
CA GLY A 287 29.88 15.97 17.52
C GLY A 287 31.37 15.67 17.36
N SER A 288 32.21 16.68 17.65
CA SER A 288 33.66 16.55 17.56
C SER A 288 34.26 16.04 18.87
N VAL A 289 35.18 15.08 18.78
CA VAL A 289 36.03 14.62 19.90
C VAL A 289 37.48 14.92 19.55
N LEU A 290 38.05 15.97 20.17
CA LEU A 290 39.37 16.50 19.83
C LEU A 290 40.35 16.36 20.99
N ALA A 291 41.31 15.44 20.89
CA ALA A 291 42.47 15.34 21.78
C ALA A 291 43.78 15.51 20.98
N GLU A 292 44.30 16.74 20.94
CA GLU A 292 45.46 17.11 20.09
C GLU A 292 46.74 16.33 20.42
N GLU A 293 46.93 15.90 21.67
CA GLU A 293 48.17 15.24 22.14
C GLU A 293 48.03 13.72 22.38
N TRP A 294 46.82 13.13 22.37
CA TRP A 294 46.60 11.74 22.78
C TRP A 294 45.68 10.95 21.83
N LYS A 295 46.14 10.70 20.59
CA LYS A 295 45.38 9.97 19.55
C LYS A 295 45.02 8.52 19.86
N GLU A 296 45.60 7.94 20.91
CA GLU A 296 45.48 6.51 21.23
C GLU A 296 44.38 6.19 22.26
N ILE A 297 43.67 7.19 22.79
CA ILE A 297 42.77 7.03 23.95
C ILE A 297 41.34 7.56 23.73
N TYR A 298 40.94 7.79 22.47
CA TYR A 298 39.55 8.15 22.14
C TYR A 298 38.96 7.31 20.99
N GLY A 299 37.70 6.90 21.17
CA GLY A 299 36.90 6.22 20.15
C GLY A 299 35.73 7.11 19.73
N ALA A 300 35.25 6.96 18.50
CA ALA A 300 34.21 7.85 17.99
C ALA A 300 32.83 7.62 18.67
N ILE A 301 32.56 6.41 19.16
CA ILE A 301 31.38 6.06 19.97
C ILE A 301 31.78 5.87 21.43
N SER A 302 32.76 5.01 21.70
CA SER A 302 33.20 4.69 23.06
C SER A 302 34.71 4.78 23.23
N GLY A 303 35.14 5.46 24.30
CA GLY A 303 36.57 5.63 24.64
C GLY A 303 37.24 4.37 25.18
N TYR A 304 36.49 3.48 25.81
CA TYR A 304 36.91 2.12 26.16
C TYR A 304 35.67 1.29 26.48
N CYS A 305 35.52 0.12 25.86
CA CYS A 305 34.41 -0.79 26.11
C CYS A 305 34.90 -2.21 26.40
N ALA A 306 34.52 -2.72 27.57
CA ALA A 306 34.78 -4.11 28.00
C ALA A 306 33.50 -4.98 28.08
N ALA A 307 32.37 -4.50 27.57
CA ALA A 307 31.11 -5.23 27.58
C ALA A 307 31.09 -6.41 26.59
N LYS A 308 30.05 -7.26 26.67
CA LYS A 308 29.74 -8.24 25.63
C LYS A 308 29.26 -7.54 24.36
N LYS A 309 29.63 -8.07 23.19
CA LYS A 309 29.26 -7.49 21.89
C LYS A 309 27.78 -7.62 21.52
N ASP A 310 27.06 -8.59 22.10
CA ASP A 310 25.73 -9.02 21.63
C ASP A 310 24.67 -7.90 21.62
N GLY A 311 24.80 -6.90 22.50
CA GLY A 311 23.91 -5.74 22.56
C GLY A 311 24.46 -4.47 21.88
N ILE A 312 25.60 -4.53 21.20
CA ILE A 312 26.20 -3.38 20.50
C ILE A 312 25.94 -3.49 19.00
N LYS A 313 25.17 -2.56 18.43
CA LYS A 313 24.83 -2.58 16.99
C LYS A 313 24.28 -1.26 16.48
N ASN A 314 24.27 -1.08 15.16
CA ASN A 314 23.60 0.05 14.50
C ASN A 314 24.07 1.43 15.01
N ASN A 315 25.38 1.59 15.23
CA ASN A 315 25.96 2.85 15.67
C ASN A 315 26.71 3.55 14.54
N TYR A 316 26.71 4.88 14.54
CA TYR A 316 27.32 5.68 13.48
C TYR A 316 28.15 6.84 14.02
N TYR A 317 29.17 7.27 13.29
CA TYR A 317 29.94 8.44 13.67
C TYR A 317 30.46 9.22 12.47
N LEU A 318 30.70 10.51 12.66
CA LEU A 318 31.24 11.38 11.63
C LEU A 318 32.69 10.99 11.29
N ASP A 319 32.95 10.72 10.02
CA ASP A 319 34.23 10.20 9.49
C ASP A 319 35.41 11.17 9.57
N THR A 320 35.15 12.43 9.91
CA THR A 320 36.18 13.45 10.16
C THR A 320 37.05 13.12 11.39
N LEU A 321 36.63 12.16 12.22
CA LEU A 321 37.38 11.67 13.37
C LEU A 321 38.38 10.58 12.93
N PRO A 322 39.70 10.76 13.11
CA PRO A 322 40.71 9.81 12.66
C PRO A 322 40.88 8.62 13.63
N VAL A 323 39.78 8.01 14.08
CA VAL A 323 39.75 6.94 15.07
C VAL A 323 38.71 5.88 14.74
N LYS A 324 38.80 4.73 15.43
CA LYS A 324 37.81 3.66 15.37
C LYS A 324 36.54 4.06 16.11
N GLY A 325 35.43 3.38 15.80
CA GLY A 325 34.18 3.52 16.54
C GLY A 325 34.34 3.19 18.04
N PHE A 326 35.06 2.10 18.33
CA PHE A 326 35.30 1.64 19.69
C PHE A 326 36.79 1.43 19.96
N LEU A 327 37.21 1.81 21.16
CA LEU A 327 38.40 1.25 21.81
C LEU A 327 37.95 0.28 22.90
N GLY A 328 38.81 -0.64 23.33
CA GLY A 328 38.43 -1.63 24.34
C GLY A 328 39.02 -3.01 24.08
N GLU A 329 38.29 -4.03 24.53
CA GLU A 329 38.62 -5.43 24.27
C GLU A 329 38.76 -5.70 22.77
N ALA A 330 39.69 -6.60 22.41
CA ALA A 330 40.08 -6.82 21.02
C ALA A 330 38.92 -7.28 20.11
N GLU A 331 37.91 -7.94 20.69
CA GLU A 331 36.70 -8.37 19.97
C GLU A 331 35.79 -7.20 19.58
N ILE A 332 35.73 -6.14 20.40
CA ILE A 332 34.93 -4.93 20.11
C ILE A 332 35.75 -3.96 19.25
N ALA A 333 36.99 -3.68 19.65
CA ALA A 333 37.82 -2.65 19.03
C ALA A 333 38.27 -2.98 17.59
N ASN A 334 38.04 -4.20 17.10
CA ASN A 334 38.39 -4.61 15.73
C ASN A 334 37.17 -4.95 14.87
N ASP A 335 35.95 -4.80 15.39
CA ASP A 335 34.72 -5.06 14.65
C ASP A 335 34.09 -3.75 14.16
N GLU A 336 34.29 -3.46 12.87
CA GLU A 336 33.79 -2.25 12.22
C GLU A 336 32.27 -2.29 11.98
N GLU A 337 31.60 -3.44 12.12
CA GLU A 337 30.15 -3.54 11.98
C GLU A 337 29.41 -3.00 13.21
N LEU A 338 30.08 -2.93 14.37
CA LEU A 338 29.51 -2.39 15.61
C LEU A 338 29.30 -0.87 15.55
N ALA A 339 30.13 -0.16 14.77
CA ALA A 339 29.99 1.27 14.49
C ALA A 339 30.62 1.67 13.16
N LYS A 340 29.84 2.34 12.31
CA LYS A 340 30.25 2.72 10.95
C LYS A 340 30.56 4.21 10.84
N ALA A 341 31.71 4.53 10.24
CA ALA A 341 32.04 5.90 9.88
C ALA A 341 31.15 6.37 8.72
N LYS A 342 30.65 7.60 8.78
CA LYS A 342 29.80 8.23 7.77
C LYS A 342 30.25 9.66 7.50
N THR A 343 30.26 10.08 6.25
CA THR A 343 30.53 11.48 5.88
C THR A 343 29.38 12.38 6.29
N ALA A 344 29.61 13.69 6.34
CA ALA A 344 28.54 14.67 6.55
C ALA A 344 27.44 14.57 5.47
N GLU A 345 27.81 14.31 4.22
CA GLU A 345 26.85 14.09 3.13
C GLU A 345 26.04 12.81 3.30
N GLN A 346 26.62 11.75 3.85
CA GLN A 346 25.88 10.53 4.16
C GLN A 346 24.84 10.81 5.24
N PHE A 347 25.24 11.40 6.37
CA PHE A 347 24.29 11.81 7.43
C PHE A 347 23.15 12.70 6.90
N LYS A 348 23.42 13.55 5.91
CA LYS A 348 22.41 14.41 5.26
C LYS A 348 21.47 13.67 4.29
N SER A 349 21.81 12.45 3.89
CA SER A 349 21.12 11.73 2.80
C SER A 349 19.78 11.13 3.20
N GLY A 350 19.51 10.93 4.49
CA GLY A 350 18.36 10.16 4.99
C GLY A 350 18.66 8.69 5.28
N GLU A 351 19.76 8.14 4.77
CA GLU A 351 20.15 6.75 5.00
C GLU A 351 20.25 6.44 6.50
N GLU A 352 20.96 7.27 7.26
CA GLU A 352 21.16 7.05 8.69
C GLU A 352 19.86 7.15 9.47
N ALA A 353 18.94 8.07 9.14
CA ALA A 353 17.64 8.15 9.80
C ALA A 353 16.83 6.87 9.57
N TYR A 354 16.78 6.37 8.33
CA TYR A 354 16.09 5.12 7.99
C TYR A 354 16.71 3.90 8.69
N LEU A 355 18.05 3.81 8.72
CA LEU A 355 18.76 2.69 9.35
C LEU A 355 18.71 2.72 10.87
N LEU A 356 18.83 3.89 11.51
CA LEU A 356 18.68 4.05 12.97
C LEU A 356 17.29 3.60 13.43
N ASN A 357 16.26 3.83 12.60
CA ASN A 357 14.91 3.33 12.85
C ASN A 357 14.71 1.85 12.52
N ASN A 358 15.76 1.11 12.14
CA ASN A 358 15.65 -0.28 11.72
C ASN A 358 14.62 -0.47 10.60
N GLU A 359 14.59 0.46 9.62
CA GLU A 359 13.69 0.44 8.46
C GLU A 359 12.21 0.77 8.76
N VAL A 360 11.88 1.14 10.00
CA VAL A 360 10.51 1.50 10.40
C VAL A 360 10.12 2.89 9.84
N THR A 361 8.96 2.95 9.19
CA THR A 361 8.41 4.17 8.55
C THR A 361 6.88 4.32 8.72
N ASP A 362 6.29 3.57 9.65
CA ASP A 362 4.83 3.46 9.86
C ASP A 362 4.24 4.52 10.82
N GLY A 363 5.06 5.47 11.27
CA GLY A 363 4.70 6.48 12.26
C GLY A 363 5.16 6.14 13.68
N SER A 364 5.69 4.93 13.94
CA SER A 364 6.24 4.55 15.25
C SER A 364 7.73 4.82 15.42
N GLN A 365 8.40 5.31 14.37
CA GLN A 365 9.82 5.62 14.37
C GLN A 365 10.19 6.78 15.33
N VAL A 366 11.46 6.84 15.74
CA VAL A 366 11.96 7.86 16.68
C VAL A 366 12.90 8.87 16.04
N TRP A 367 13.62 8.48 14.98
CA TRP A 367 14.49 9.38 14.23
C TRP A 367 13.76 9.97 13.02
N TYR A 368 13.85 11.28 12.85
CA TYR A 368 13.22 12.03 11.76
C TYR A 368 14.26 12.87 11.03
N GLN A 369 13.99 13.23 9.79
CA GLN A 369 14.91 14.06 9.01
C GLN A 369 14.21 14.75 7.83
N ASN A 370 14.36 16.06 7.72
CA ASN A 370 13.99 16.83 6.53
C ASN A 370 15.05 16.65 5.44
N ILE A 371 14.61 16.26 4.23
CA ILE A 371 15.46 15.97 3.07
C ILE A 371 14.91 16.71 1.84
N ASP A 372 13.67 16.41 1.45
CA ASP A 372 13.04 16.92 0.22
C ASP A 372 11.55 17.32 0.40
N ASN A 373 11.05 17.35 1.64
CA ASN A 373 9.69 17.79 1.99
C ASN A 373 9.42 19.30 1.81
N GLY A 374 10.39 20.07 1.31
CA GLY A 374 10.28 21.51 1.10
C GLY A 374 10.71 22.37 2.30
N GLU A 375 11.01 21.74 3.44
CA GLU A 375 11.66 22.40 4.58
C GLU A 375 13.18 22.50 4.39
N THR A 376 13.88 23.17 5.31
CA THR A 376 15.34 23.22 5.28
C THR A 376 15.91 21.83 5.57
N PRO A 377 16.71 21.21 4.69
CA PRO A 377 17.22 19.87 4.93
C PRO A 377 18.17 19.80 6.12
N ASP A 378 17.97 18.81 6.98
CA ASP A 378 18.78 18.61 8.17
C ASP A 378 20.17 18.09 7.83
N ALA A 379 21.15 18.38 8.68
CA ALA A 379 22.49 17.84 8.54
C ALA A 379 22.60 16.38 9.01
N TYR A 380 21.68 15.91 9.84
CA TYR A 380 21.69 14.61 10.52
C TYR A 380 20.28 14.26 11.06
N PRO A 381 20.02 13.00 11.45
CA PRO A 381 18.73 12.56 12.02
C PRO A 381 18.41 13.21 13.37
N VAL A 382 17.18 13.66 13.62
CA VAL A 382 16.77 14.32 14.88
C VAL A 382 15.67 13.55 15.60
N LEU A 383 15.56 13.73 16.92
CA LEU A 383 14.48 13.17 17.75
C LEU A 383 13.31 14.15 17.86
N ASP A 384 12.83 14.63 16.71
CA ASP A 384 11.77 15.63 16.60
C ASP A 384 10.81 15.24 15.47
N ASP A 385 9.62 14.80 15.87
CA ASP A 385 8.58 14.28 14.97
C ASP A 385 7.91 15.37 14.09
N THR A 386 8.28 16.64 14.28
CA THR A 386 7.92 17.71 13.35
C THR A 386 8.72 17.67 12.05
N HIS A 387 9.80 16.87 12.01
CA HIS A 387 10.62 16.65 10.81
C HIS A 387 10.10 15.44 10.00
N GLY A 388 10.51 15.33 8.73
CA GLY A 388 9.98 14.31 7.83
C GLY A 388 10.35 12.87 8.20
N THR A 389 9.40 11.95 8.02
CA THR A 389 9.70 10.50 7.94
C THR A 389 10.58 10.25 6.73
N VAL A 390 11.55 9.34 6.82
CA VAL A 390 12.45 9.00 5.70
C VAL A 390 12.09 7.64 5.12
N TYR A 391 11.72 7.62 3.84
CA TYR A 391 11.44 6.42 3.07
C TYR A 391 12.62 6.07 2.17
N ARG A 392 12.89 4.78 1.99
CA ARG A 392 13.86 4.28 1.00
C ARG A 392 13.15 3.93 -0.31
N TRP A 393 13.61 4.50 -1.42
CA TRP A 393 13.11 4.19 -2.76
C TRP A 393 13.89 3.01 -3.38
N GLU A 394 13.27 2.33 -4.36
CA GLU A 394 13.85 1.14 -5.03
C GLU A 394 15.21 1.40 -5.72
N ASP A 395 15.48 2.64 -6.13
CA ASP A 395 16.76 3.03 -6.74
C ASP A 395 17.88 3.24 -5.71
N GLY A 396 17.59 3.03 -4.42
CA GLY A 396 18.51 3.21 -3.31
C GLY A 396 18.59 4.65 -2.78
N THR A 397 17.77 5.57 -3.29
CA THR A 397 17.67 6.94 -2.75
C THR A 397 16.70 7.00 -1.57
N TYR A 398 16.74 8.10 -0.82
CA TYR A 398 15.88 8.34 0.33
C TYR A 398 15.09 9.64 0.13
N SER A 399 13.85 9.68 0.59
CA SER A 399 12.92 10.79 0.41
C SER A 399 11.94 10.88 1.58
N ASN A 400 11.39 12.07 1.82
CA ASN A 400 10.27 12.27 2.72
C ASN A 400 8.91 11.93 2.12
N TYR A 401 8.86 11.58 0.83
CA TYR A 401 7.65 11.12 0.18
C TYR A 401 7.68 9.60 0.01
N GLU A 402 6.61 8.96 0.50
CA GLU A 402 6.33 7.57 0.14
C GLU A 402 6.19 7.49 -1.39
N LYS A 403 6.93 6.57 -2.01
CA LYS A 403 6.90 6.42 -3.47
C LYS A 403 5.59 5.77 -3.89
N GLU A 404 4.68 6.56 -4.44
CA GLU A 404 3.45 6.03 -5.06
C GLU A 404 3.81 5.01 -6.18
N PRO A 405 3.16 3.83 -6.21
CA PRO A 405 3.41 2.85 -7.27
C PRO A 405 3.13 3.44 -8.65
N VAL A 406 4.06 3.26 -9.60
CA VAL A 406 3.93 3.78 -10.96
C VAL A 406 2.82 3.05 -11.71
N GLU A 407 1.92 3.78 -12.36
CA GLU A 407 0.90 3.19 -13.25
C GLU A 407 1.55 2.68 -14.54
N GLU A 408 1.87 1.40 -14.59
CA GLU A 408 2.38 0.72 -15.79
C GLU A 408 1.28 -0.10 -16.46
N THR A 409 1.23 -0.14 -17.79
CA THR A 409 0.24 -0.95 -18.53
C THR A 409 0.89 -2.12 -19.25
N TYR A 410 0.42 -3.33 -18.95
CA TYR A 410 0.88 -4.59 -19.50
C TYR A 410 -0.12 -5.14 -20.52
N GLU A 411 0.35 -5.44 -21.73
CA GLU A 411 -0.44 -6.15 -22.75
C GLU A 411 -0.32 -7.66 -22.58
N ILE A 412 -1.45 -8.36 -22.47
CA ILE A 412 -1.49 -9.82 -22.24
C ILE A 412 -2.05 -10.51 -23.48
N ARG A 413 -1.27 -11.47 -24.02
CA ARG A 413 -1.56 -12.19 -25.28
C ARG A 413 -1.64 -13.70 -25.12
N THR A 414 -1.08 -14.22 -24.03
CA THR A 414 -0.92 -15.66 -23.82
C THR A 414 -1.23 -16.05 -22.39
N PHE A 415 -1.56 -17.33 -22.18
CA PHE A 415 -1.79 -17.84 -20.84
C PHE A 415 -0.52 -17.79 -19.95
N GLU A 416 0.68 -17.89 -20.53
CA GLU A 416 1.92 -17.78 -19.76
C GLU A 416 2.22 -16.35 -19.31
N GLU A 417 1.79 -15.33 -20.06
CA GLU A 417 1.82 -13.93 -19.60
C GLU A 417 0.74 -13.69 -18.54
N PHE A 418 -0.47 -14.21 -18.76
CA PHE A 418 -1.58 -14.11 -17.82
C PHE A 418 -1.22 -14.67 -16.44
N LYS A 419 -0.52 -15.82 -16.38
CA LYS A 419 -0.05 -16.43 -15.14
C LYS A 419 0.95 -15.59 -14.34
N LYS A 420 1.59 -14.58 -14.94
CA LYS A 420 2.56 -13.71 -14.25
C LYS A 420 1.92 -12.52 -13.56
N ILE A 421 0.63 -12.26 -13.82
CA ILE A 421 -0.07 -11.10 -13.28
C ILE A 421 -0.02 -11.04 -11.74
N PRO A 422 -0.26 -12.14 -10.98
CA PRO A 422 -0.14 -12.10 -9.52
C PRO A 422 1.23 -11.60 -9.04
N GLU A 423 2.32 -12.09 -9.62
CA GLU A 423 3.69 -11.67 -9.28
C GLU A 423 3.99 -10.21 -9.62
N ILE A 424 3.38 -9.68 -10.69
CA ILE A 424 3.49 -8.25 -11.03
C ILE A 424 2.72 -7.41 -9.99
N VAL A 425 1.50 -7.82 -9.64
CA VAL A 425 0.64 -7.12 -8.68
C VAL A 425 1.22 -7.14 -7.27
N LYS A 426 1.90 -8.22 -6.87
CA LYS A 426 2.64 -8.28 -5.59
C LYS A 426 3.70 -7.17 -5.47
N LYS A 427 4.32 -6.76 -6.57
CA LYS A 427 5.34 -5.71 -6.61
C LYS A 427 4.76 -4.32 -6.88
N ASN A 428 3.72 -4.26 -7.71
CA ASN A 428 3.05 -3.03 -8.09
C ASN A 428 1.55 -3.27 -8.18
N ASN A 429 0.84 -2.98 -7.09
CA ASN A 429 -0.59 -3.23 -7.02
C ASN A 429 -1.44 -2.27 -7.88
N ARG A 430 -0.84 -1.23 -8.48
CA ARG A 430 -1.48 -0.32 -9.43
C ARG A 430 -1.15 -0.64 -10.90
N ALA A 431 -0.50 -1.77 -11.15
CA ALA A 431 -0.26 -2.22 -12.52
C ALA A 431 -1.59 -2.40 -13.29
N ASN A 432 -1.65 -1.82 -14.49
CA ASN A 432 -2.77 -1.95 -15.41
C ASN A 432 -2.51 -3.13 -16.36
N PHE A 433 -3.56 -3.87 -16.70
CA PHE A 433 -3.49 -5.01 -17.61
C PHE A 433 -4.53 -4.86 -18.72
N LYS A 434 -4.14 -5.20 -19.94
CA LYS A 434 -5.00 -5.17 -21.11
C LYS A 434 -4.91 -6.47 -21.88
N LEU A 435 -6.03 -7.17 -22.04
CA LEU A 435 -6.08 -8.33 -22.92
C LEU A 435 -6.06 -7.87 -24.37
N MET A 436 -5.26 -8.56 -25.19
CA MET A 436 -5.12 -8.27 -26.61
C MET A 436 -5.66 -9.38 -27.50
N ASN A 437 -6.12 -10.48 -26.90
CA ASN A 437 -6.78 -11.62 -27.52
C ASN A 437 -7.45 -12.49 -26.43
N THR A 438 -8.19 -13.50 -26.88
CA THR A 438 -8.72 -14.54 -26.00
C THR A 438 -7.60 -15.40 -25.44
N ILE A 439 -7.65 -15.68 -24.14
CA ILE A 439 -6.61 -16.42 -23.41
C ILE A 439 -7.05 -17.86 -23.16
N PHE A 440 -6.32 -18.82 -23.70
CA PHE A 440 -6.63 -20.26 -23.58
C PHE A 440 -5.73 -20.96 -22.56
N GLY A 441 -6.34 -21.45 -21.49
CA GLY A 441 -5.65 -22.16 -20.41
C GLY A 441 -5.30 -23.62 -20.72
N ASN A 442 -5.92 -24.22 -21.73
CA ASN A 442 -5.68 -25.61 -22.18
C ASN A 442 -5.79 -26.68 -21.05
N GLY A 443 -6.70 -26.47 -20.10
CA GLY A 443 -6.93 -27.37 -18.95
C GLY A 443 -5.88 -27.28 -17.85
N LYS A 444 -5.04 -26.24 -17.85
CA LYS A 444 -4.10 -25.96 -16.75
C LYS A 444 -4.85 -25.46 -15.50
N THR A 445 -4.12 -25.25 -14.42
CA THR A 445 -4.63 -24.68 -13.17
C THR A 445 -3.88 -23.39 -12.85
N MET A 446 -4.61 -22.38 -12.38
CA MET A 446 -4.08 -21.17 -11.74
C MET A 446 -4.15 -21.36 -10.23
N THR A 447 -3.01 -21.16 -9.56
CA THR A 447 -2.85 -21.42 -8.11
C THR A 447 -2.68 -20.17 -7.28
N GLU A 448 -2.55 -19.01 -7.93
CA GLU A 448 -2.33 -17.72 -7.28
C GLU A 448 -3.35 -16.73 -7.79
N SER A 449 -3.97 -16.02 -6.86
CA SER A 449 -4.95 -14.96 -7.12
C SER A 449 -4.27 -13.62 -7.36
N ILE A 450 -4.94 -12.71 -8.05
CA ILE A 450 -4.49 -11.34 -8.26
C ILE A 450 -4.90 -10.48 -7.06
N GLY A 451 -3.93 -9.79 -6.46
CA GLY A 451 -4.13 -9.04 -5.21
C GLY A 451 -4.28 -9.94 -3.99
N SER A 452 -4.30 -9.34 -2.81
CA SER A 452 -4.57 -9.99 -1.52
C SER A 452 -5.19 -8.99 -0.53
N ALA A 453 -5.62 -9.45 0.64
CA ALA A 453 -6.12 -8.56 1.69
C ALA A 453 -5.08 -7.50 2.11
N ASP A 454 -3.80 -7.90 2.27
CA ASP A 454 -2.70 -7.00 2.66
C ASP A 454 -2.17 -6.16 1.49
N ASN A 455 -2.38 -6.62 0.25
CA ASN A 455 -1.98 -5.90 -0.95
C ASN A 455 -3.09 -5.92 -2.02
N PRO A 456 -4.18 -5.17 -1.84
CA PRO A 456 -5.33 -5.17 -2.76
C PRO A 456 -4.95 -4.70 -4.15
N TYR A 457 -5.55 -5.30 -5.18
CA TYR A 457 -5.36 -4.84 -6.55
C TYR A 457 -6.02 -3.48 -6.79
N ASN A 458 -5.21 -2.46 -7.05
CA ASN A 458 -5.61 -1.05 -7.23
C ASN A 458 -5.35 -0.51 -8.65
N GLY A 459 -5.03 -1.39 -9.60
CA GLY A 459 -4.89 -1.03 -11.02
C GLY A 459 -6.17 -1.26 -11.83
N THR A 460 -6.09 -1.09 -13.14
CA THR A 460 -7.15 -1.38 -14.12
C THR A 460 -6.85 -2.66 -14.90
N PHE A 461 -7.70 -3.66 -14.80
CA PHE A 461 -7.73 -4.84 -15.64
C PHE A 461 -8.81 -4.68 -16.71
N ASP A 462 -8.42 -4.45 -17.96
CA ASP A 462 -9.32 -4.31 -19.10
C ASP A 462 -9.27 -5.55 -20.01
N GLY A 463 -10.35 -6.34 -19.98
CA GLY A 463 -10.52 -7.52 -20.81
C GLY A 463 -10.73 -7.20 -22.29
N GLN A 464 -11.02 -5.94 -22.66
CA GLN A 464 -11.18 -5.51 -24.05
C GLN A 464 -12.22 -6.33 -24.85
N GLY A 465 -13.20 -6.94 -24.18
CA GLY A 465 -14.20 -7.82 -24.79
C GLY A 465 -13.67 -9.23 -25.10
N TYR A 466 -12.40 -9.50 -24.83
CA TYR A 466 -11.82 -10.84 -24.86
C TYR A 466 -12.16 -11.61 -23.59
N TYR A 467 -11.99 -12.92 -23.68
CA TYR A 467 -12.29 -13.83 -22.58
C TYR A 467 -11.13 -14.73 -22.25
N VAL A 468 -11.16 -15.29 -21.05
CA VAL A 468 -10.29 -16.41 -20.67
C VAL A 468 -11.09 -17.70 -20.71
N TYR A 469 -10.46 -18.79 -21.16
CA TYR A 469 -11.14 -20.06 -21.41
C TYR A 469 -10.34 -21.26 -20.92
N ARG A 470 -11.02 -22.18 -20.22
CA ARG A 470 -10.61 -23.57 -20.00
C ARG A 470 -9.34 -23.73 -19.14
N PHE A 471 -9.40 -23.26 -17.90
CA PHE A 471 -8.49 -23.64 -16.82
C PHE A 471 -9.25 -23.71 -15.49
N ASP A 472 -8.66 -24.39 -14.51
CA ASP A 472 -9.16 -24.43 -13.13
C ASP A 472 -8.51 -23.33 -12.27
N ILE A 473 -9.22 -22.88 -11.25
CA ILE A 473 -8.66 -22.06 -10.16
C ILE A 473 -8.73 -22.86 -8.87
N LYS A 474 -7.59 -22.98 -8.20
CA LYS A 474 -7.48 -23.59 -6.88
C LYS A 474 -6.59 -22.71 -6.03
N SER A 475 -6.91 -22.51 -4.77
CA SER A 475 -6.03 -21.79 -3.86
C SER A 475 -5.60 -22.64 -2.68
N SER A 476 -4.39 -22.38 -2.18
CA SER A 476 -3.85 -23.00 -0.97
C SER A 476 -4.36 -22.37 0.32
N ASP A 477 -4.85 -21.13 0.27
CA ASP A 477 -5.33 -20.37 1.44
C ASP A 477 -6.85 -20.46 1.67
N GLY A 478 -7.56 -21.22 0.82
CA GLY A 478 -9.02 -21.36 0.86
C GLY A 478 -9.80 -20.35 0.01
N ASN A 479 -9.18 -19.28 -0.49
CA ASN A 479 -9.80 -18.25 -1.33
C ASN A 479 -9.58 -18.54 -2.82
N ALA A 480 -10.58 -19.08 -3.51
CA ALA A 480 -10.48 -19.43 -4.93
C ALA A 480 -11.26 -18.46 -5.84
N ALA A 481 -10.56 -17.53 -6.46
CA ALA A 481 -11.06 -16.65 -7.53
C ALA A 481 -9.89 -16.12 -8.36
N LEU A 482 -10.15 -15.44 -9.48
CA LEU A 482 -9.08 -14.82 -10.28
C LEU A 482 -8.42 -13.66 -9.53
N PHE A 483 -9.23 -12.83 -8.88
CA PHE A 483 -8.81 -11.78 -7.97
C PHE A 483 -9.11 -12.23 -6.55
N ASP A 484 -8.17 -12.09 -5.62
CA ASP A 484 -8.52 -12.24 -4.22
C ASP A 484 -9.28 -10.98 -3.78
N THR A 485 -8.57 -9.85 -3.73
CA THR A 485 -9.12 -8.58 -3.29
C THR A 485 -8.87 -7.48 -4.33
N ILE A 486 -9.95 -6.87 -4.81
CA ILE A 486 -9.91 -5.63 -5.61
C ILE A 486 -10.03 -4.46 -4.63
N GLY A 487 -9.03 -3.59 -4.61
CA GLY A 487 -8.97 -2.41 -3.76
C GLY A 487 -9.87 -1.27 -4.23
N VAL A 488 -9.99 -0.22 -3.42
CA VAL A 488 -10.89 0.93 -3.68
C VAL A 488 -10.59 1.68 -4.98
N LYS A 489 -9.35 1.63 -5.48
CA LYS A 489 -8.95 2.20 -6.78
C LYS A 489 -8.96 1.16 -7.92
N GLY A 490 -9.16 -0.12 -7.58
CA GLY A 490 -9.13 -1.22 -8.52
C GLY A 490 -10.33 -1.22 -9.46
N SER A 491 -10.09 -1.54 -10.72
CA SER A 491 -11.14 -1.68 -11.74
C SER A 491 -10.91 -2.95 -12.57
N VAL A 492 -11.94 -3.77 -12.70
CA VAL A 492 -11.97 -4.93 -13.61
C VAL A 492 -13.10 -4.71 -14.59
N LYS A 493 -12.80 -4.62 -15.89
CA LYS A 493 -13.81 -4.26 -16.89
C LYS A 493 -13.71 -4.99 -18.21
N ASN A 494 -14.81 -5.02 -18.97
CA ASN A 494 -14.89 -5.57 -20.32
C ASN A 494 -14.36 -7.01 -20.42
N PHE A 495 -14.57 -7.81 -19.38
CA PHE A 495 -13.87 -9.07 -19.20
C PHE A 495 -14.82 -10.23 -18.98
N ALA A 496 -14.65 -11.29 -19.78
CA ALA A 496 -15.42 -12.51 -19.64
C ALA A 496 -14.53 -13.69 -19.23
N ALA A 497 -15.01 -14.53 -18.32
CA ALA A 497 -14.22 -15.60 -17.76
C ALA A 497 -14.97 -16.94 -17.72
N PHE A 498 -14.43 -17.91 -18.46
CA PHE A 498 -15.03 -19.22 -18.70
C PHE A 498 -14.10 -20.33 -18.18
N TYR A 499 -14.10 -20.52 -16.86
CA TYR A 499 -13.32 -21.54 -16.17
C TYR A 499 -13.97 -22.92 -16.28
N GLN A 500 -13.21 -23.97 -15.97
CA GLN A 500 -13.78 -25.30 -15.74
C GLN A 500 -14.28 -25.41 -14.30
N ASN A 501 -13.38 -25.41 -13.32
CA ASN A 501 -13.72 -25.48 -11.90
C ASN A 501 -12.99 -24.40 -11.10
N ILE A 502 -13.71 -23.81 -10.15
CA ILE A 502 -13.16 -22.95 -9.11
C ILE A 502 -13.50 -23.61 -7.78
N GLU A 503 -12.48 -24.02 -7.01
CA GLU A 503 -12.67 -24.83 -5.80
C GLU A 503 -11.90 -24.23 -4.61
N GLY A 504 -12.62 -23.88 -3.55
CA GLY A 504 -12.06 -23.29 -2.33
C GLY A 504 -13.01 -23.36 -1.13
N GLU A 505 -12.58 -22.84 0.01
CA GLU A 505 -13.47 -22.56 1.13
C GLU A 505 -14.46 -21.45 0.74
N LYS A 506 -13.92 -20.32 0.30
CA LYS A 506 -14.61 -19.24 -0.40
C LYS A 506 -14.28 -19.33 -1.88
N ALA A 507 -15.28 -19.35 -2.76
CA ALA A 507 -15.07 -19.45 -4.20
C ALA A 507 -15.91 -18.45 -4.97
N ALA A 508 -15.33 -17.81 -5.98
CA ALA A 508 -16.05 -16.88 -6.84
C ALA A 508 -15.55 -16.87 -8.28
N GLY A 509 -16.46 -16.51 -9.22
CA GLY A 509 -16.14 -16.39 -10.63
C GLY A 509 -15.03 -15.39 -10.92
N LEU A 510 -15.05 -14.21 -10.32
CA LEU A 510 -14.06 -13.15 -10.58
C LEU A 510 -13.25 -12.78 -9.34
N ALA A 511 -13.88 -12.41 -8.23
CA ALA A 511 -13.18 -11.88 -7.06
C ALA A 511 -13.67 -12.45 -5.72
N ILE A 512 -12.81 -12.62 -4.72
CA ILE A 512 -13.29 -12.89 -3.36
C ILE A 512 -13.90 -11.63 -2.77
N VAL A 513 -13.15 -10.52 -2.72
CA VAL A 513 -13.64 -9.24 -2.18
C VAL A 513 -13.51 -8.12 -3.22
N ASN A 514 -14.57 -7.35 -3.40
CA ASN A 514 -14.57 -6.15 -4.24
C ASN A 514 -14.80 -4.88 -3.41
N TYR A 515 -13.80 -4.01 -3.30
CA TYR A 515 -13.94 -2.63 -2.83
C TYR A 515 -14.02 -1.60 -3.97
N GLY A 516 -13.65 -2.01 -5.19
CA GLY A 516 -13.54 -1.14 -6.36
C GLY A 516 -14.71 -1.31 -7.34
N LEU A 517 -14.39 -1.33 -8.63
CA LEU A 517 -15.35 -1.41 -9.73
C LEU A 517 -15.21 -2.72 -10.52
N ILE A 518 -16.30 -3.45 -10.68
CA ILE A 518 -16.46 -4.53 -11.67
C ILE A 518 -17.50 -4.06 -12.68
N ASP A 519 -17.13 -3.94 -13.96
CA ASP A 519 -17.97 -3.33 -15.00
C ASP A 519 -17.93 -4.10 -16.34
N GLU A 520 -19.08 -4.37 -16.95
CA GLU A 520 -19.17 -5.12 -18.23
C GLU A 520 -18.47 -6.49 -18.17
N CYS A 521 -18.64 -7.20 -17.06
CA CYS A 521 -17.99 -8.49 -16.83
C CYS A 521 -18.94 -9.69 -16.98
N ILE A 522 -18.38 -10.85 -17.31
CA ILE A 522 -19.12 -12.10 -17.41
C ILE A 522 -18.40 -13.21 -16.66
N SER A 523 -19.13 -13.93 -15.81
CA SER A 523 -18.68 -15.18 -15.22
C SER A 523 -19.47 -16.35 -15.81
N GLY A 524 -18.76 -17.34 -16.37
CA GLY A 524 -19.36 -18.50 -17.02
C GLY A 524 -19.88 -18.24 -18.43
N SER A 525 -20.20 -19.32 -19.15
CA SER A 525 -20.59 -19.28 -20.57
C SER A 525 -22.10 -19.33 -20.78
N ASN A 526 -22.61 -18.57 -21.76
CA ASN A 526 -24.02 -18.52 -22.14
C ASN A 526 -24.35 -19.27 -23.45
N LEU A 527 -23.46 -20.17 -23.89
CA LEU A 527 -23.63 -20.94 -25.13
C LEU A 527 -24.83 -21.88 -25.06
N SER A 528 -25.58 -21.98 -26.16
CA SER A 528 -26.70 -22.91 -26.33
C SER A 528 -26.46 -23.86 -27.51
N GLY A 529 -26.64 -25.16 -27.27
CA GLY A 529 -26.40 -26.23 -28.25
C GLY A 529 -24.97 -26.78 -28.28
N PRO A 530 -24.74 -27.99 -28.86
CA PRO A 530 -23.38 -28.49 -29.06
C PRO A 530 -22.59 -27.49 -29.91
N PHE A 531 -21.36 -27.17 -29.51
CA PHE A 531 -20.48 -26.28 -30.26
C PHE A 531 -19.23 -27.06 -30.67
N THR A 532 -18.63 -26.70 -31.81
CA THR A 532 -17.34 -27.26 -32.21
C THR A 532 -16.27 -26.34 -31.67
N ASP A 533 -15.37 -26.86 -30.83
CA ASP A 533 -14.16 -26.14 -30.41
C ASP A 533 -13.37 -25.79 -31.68
N GLN A 534 -13.29 -24.51 -32.03
CA GLN A 534 -12.69 -24.12 -33.31
C GLN A 534 -11.16 -24.22 -33.31
N LEU A 535 -10.54 -24.46 -32.14
CA LEU A 535 -9.10 -24.72 -32.03
C LEU A 535 -8.81 -26.21 -32.28
N THR A 536 -9.56 -27.11 -31.61
CA THR A 536 -9.37 -28.57 -31.76
C THR A 536 -10.17 -29.15 -32.93
N HIS A 537 -11.13 -28.40 -33.48
CA HIS A 537 -12.12 -28.83 -34.47
C HIS A 537 -12.99 -30.01 -34.00
N GLU A 538 -13.07 -30.23 -32.68
CA GLU A 538 -13.85 -31.32 -32.09
C GLU A 538 -15.23 -30.82 -31.64
N PRO A 539 -16.30 -31.58 -31.90
CA PRO A 539 -17.59 -31.34 -31.28
C PRO A 539 -17.48 -31.45 -29.75
N LYS A 540 -17.96 -30.44 -29.05
CA LYS A 540 -17.95 -30.34 -27.59
C LYS A 540 -19.37 -30.26 -27.04
N ASN A 541 -19.57 -30.92 -25.91
CA ASN A 541 -20.82 -30.83 -25.16
C ASN A 541 -20.81 -29.53 -24.34
N LEU A 542 -21.98 -28.89 -24.19
CA LEU A 542 -22.17 -27.69 -23.37
C LEU A 542 -21.69 -27.88 -21.93
N THR A 543 -21.77 -29.11 -21.40
CA THR A 543 -21.28 -29.46 -20.07
C THR A 543 -19.78 -29.25 -19.89
N GLU A 544 -19.01 -29.21 -20.99
CA GLU A 544 -17.57 -28.89 -20.96
C GLU A 544 -17.28 -27.38 -20.90
N THR A 545 -18.31 -26.53 -21.05
CA THR A 545 -18.21 -25.06 -21.01
C THR A 545 -18.87 -24.41 -19.81
N THR A 546 -19.56 -25.19 -18.98
CA THR A 546 -20.12 -24.69 -17.72
C THR A 546 -18.99 -24.41 -16.74
N THR A 547 -18.98 -23.20 -16.19
CA THR A 547 -18.12 -22.86 -15.06
C THR A 547 -18.77 -23.32 -13.76
N PHE A 548 -18.05 -24.12 -12.97
CA PHE A 548 -18.49 -24.56 -11.65
C PHE A 548 -17.74 -23.79 -10.56
N VAL A 549 -18.44 -22.95 -9.81
CA VAL A 549 -17.93 -22.28 -8.61
C VAL A 549 -18.33 -23.11 -7.39
N LYS A 550 -17.36 -23.75 -6.74
CA LYS A 550 -17.59 -24.67 -5.62
C LYS A 550 -16.92 -24.14 -4.37
N GLY A 551 -17.72 -23.50 -3.52
CA GLY A 551 -17.34 -23.08 -2.19
C GLY A 551 -17.63 -24.16 -1.16
N THR A 552 -16.82 -24.23 -0.12
CA THR A 552 -17.20 -24.98 1.08
C THR A 552 -18.21 -24.15 1.87
N SER A 553 -17.82 -22.94 2.32
CA SER A 553 -18.68 -22.03 3.06
C SER A 553 -19.39 -21.02 2.16
N MET A 554 -18.74 -20.52 1.11
CA MET A 554 -19.30 -19.44 0.28
C MET A 554 -19.01 -19.64 -1.20
N ALA A 555 -20.05 -19.50 -2.04
CA ALA A 555 -19.94 -19.65 -3.48
C ALA A 555 -20.67 -18.51 -4.24
N GLY A 556 -19.89 -17.62 -4.84
CA GLY A 556 -20.40 -16.46 -5.58
C GLY A 556 -20.28 -16.63 -7.09
N GLY A 557 -21.34 -16.39 -7.84
CA GLY A 557 -21.25 -16.43 -9.29
C GLY A 557 -20.25 -15.41 -9.85
N VAL A 558 -20.15 -14.21 -9.26
CA VAL A 558 -19.15 -13.19 -9.65
C VAL A 558 -18.20 -12.89 -8.51
N VAL A 559 -18.71 -12.54 -7.32
CA VAL A 559 -17.89 -12.25 -6.15
C VAL A 559 -18.39 -12.95 -4.89
N VAL A 560 -17.52 -13.10 -3.88
CA VAL A 560 -17.98 -13.47 -2.54
C VAL A 560 -18.54 -12.25 -1.82
N GLU A 561 -17.71 -11.24 -1.57
CA GLU A 561 -18.10 -10.02 -0.84
C GLU A 561 -18.03 -8.80 -1.76
N ASN A 562 -19.15 -8.11 -1.97
CA ASN A 562 -19.19 -6.82 -2.65
C ASN A 562 -19.35 -5.67 -1.66
N LYS A 563 -18.36 -4.78 -1.61
CA LYS A 563 -18.35 -3.52 -0.86
C LYS A 563 -18.21 -2.29 -1.77
N GLY A 564 -17.88 -2.50 -3.05
CA GLY A 564 -17.76 -1.48 -4.08
C GLY A 564 -18.97 -1.47 -5.02
N VAL A 565 -18.70 -1.33 -6.33
CA VAL A 565 -19.72 -1.30 -7.39
C VAL A 565 -19.54 -2.49 -8.32
N ILE A 566 -20.62 -3.22 -8.56
CA ILE A 566 -20.72 -4.22 -9.63
C ILE A 566 -21.82 -3.76 -10.57
N ARG A 567 -21.46 -3.52 -11.83
CA ARG A 567 -22.43 -3.10 -12.84
C ARG A 567 -22.23 -3.76 -14.19
N ASN A 568 -23.28 -3.74 -15.00
CA ASN A 568 -23.28 -4.28 -16.37
C ASN A 568 -22.79 -5.74 -16.43
N THR A 569 -23.02 -6.53 -15.37
CA THR A 569 -22.33 -7.81 -15.17
C THR A 569 -23.31 -8.99 -15.22
N ALA A 570 -22.87 -10.09 -15.83
CA ALA A 570 -23.68 -11.29 -15.98
C ALA A 570 -23.04 -12.53 -15.35
N ASN A 571 -23.85 -13.34 -14.67
CA ASN A 571 -23.47 -14.66 -14.19
C ASN A 571 -24.20 -15.79 -14.93
N TYR A 572 -23.40 -16.68 -15.50
CA TYR A 572 -23.76 -17.97 -16.09
C TYR A 572 -23.03 -19.14 -15.43
N ALA A 573 -22.24 -18.90 -14.40
CA ALA A 573 -21.61 -19.96 -13.63
C ALA A 573 -22.61 -20.59 -12.67
N LYS A 574 -22.47 -21.92 -12.51
CA LYS A 574 -23.17 -22.67 -11.47
C LYS A 574 -22.41 -22.51 -10.16
N ALA A 575 -23.05 -21.94 -9.14
CA ALA A 575 -22.45 -21.74 -7.82
C ALA A 575 -23.03 -22.70 -6.78
N THR A 576 -22.15 -23.41 -6.06
CA THR A 576 -22.55 -24.37 -5.04
C THR A 576 -21.74 -24.18 -3.76
N ALA A 577 -22.43 -23.96 -2.63
CA ALA A 577 -21.83 -24.00 -1.29
C ALA A 577 -22.16 -25.34 -0.61
N SER A 578 -21.14 -26.05 -0.14
CA SER A 578 -21.30 -27.46 0.29
C SER A 578 -21.44 -27.66 1.81
N ALA A 579 -21.09 -26.66 2.63
CA ALA A 579 -21.33 -26.66 4.08
C ALA A 579 -22.82 -26.57 4.41
N SER A 580 -23.21 -27.04 5.61
CA SER A 580 -24.60 -27.03 6.06
C SER A 580 -25.20 -25.63 6.11
N ASP A 581 -24.41 -24.65 6.51
CA ASP A 581 -24.69 -23.23 6.69
C ASP A 581 -24.08 -22.37 5.55
N GLY A 582 -23.70 -23.01 4.45
CA GLY A 582 -23.07 -22.33 3.33
C GLY A 582 -23.99 -21.32 2.65
N ILE A 583 -23.39 -20.29 2.03
CA ILE A 583 -24.10 -19.21 1.35
C ILE A 583 -23.74 -19.19 -0.13
N ALA A 584 -24.75 -19.10 -1.00
CA ALA A 584 -24.57 -18.96 -2.44
C ALA A 584 -25.31 -17.73 -2.99
N GLY A 585 -24.69 -17.05 -3.94
CA GLY A 585 -25.28 -15.88 -4.60
C GLY A 585 -24.94 -15.81 -6.09
N GLY A 586 -25.90 -15.40 -6.91
CA GLY A 586 -25.72 -15.35 -8.36
C GLY A 586 -24.71 -14.30 -8.82
N ILE A 587 -24.71 -13.10 -8.25
CA ILE A 587 -23.70 -12.07 -8.46
C ILE A 587 -22.75 -12.02 -7.26
N ALA A 588 -23.28 -11.81 -6.06
CA ALA A 588 -22.48 -11.71 -4.84
C ALA A 588 -22.99 -12.66 -3.75
N VAL A 589 -22.11 -13.25 -2.93
CA VAL A 589 -22.55 -13.99 -1.74
C VAL A 589 -23.08 -13.01 -0.68
N VAL A 590 -22.31 -11.96 -0.40
CA VAL A 590 -22.68 -10.87 0.51
C VAL A 590 -22.53 -9.55 -0.23
N ASN A 591 -23.53 -8.67 -0.12
CA ASN A 591 -23.49 -7.33 -0.72
C ASN A 591 -23.76 -6.26 0.32
N SER A 592 -22.78 -5.39 0.57
CA SER A 592 -22.90 -4.11 1.28
C SER A 592 -22.54 -2.91 0.39
N GLY A 593 -22.24 -3.17 -0.89
CA GLY A 593 -22.04 -2.16 -1.94
C GLY A 593 -23.23 -2.03 -2.89
N THR A 594 -22.96 -1.62 -4.13
CA THR A 594 -23.99 -1.43 -5.17
C THR A 594 -23.89 -2.53 -6.23
N ILE A 595 -25.03 -3.13 -6.56
CA ILE A 595 -25.19 -4.02 -7.72
C ILE A 595 -26.22 -3.38 -8.66
N GLU A 596 -25.83 -3.08 -9.88
CA GLU A 596 -26.72 -2.43 -10.85
C GLU A 596 -26.62 -3.01 -12.26
N ASN A 597 -27.74 -3.06 -12.99
CA ASN A 597 -27.75 -3.53 -14.38
C ASN A 597 -27.11 -4.94 -14.56
N CYS A 598 -27.52 -5.88 -13.72
CA CYS A 598 -26.91 -7.21 -13.62
C CYS A 598 -27.90 -8.35 -13.87
N MET A 599 -27.40 -9.52 -14.25
CA MET A 599 -28.26 -10.70 -14.47
C MET A 599 -27.61 -12.01 -14.04
N SER A 600 -28.43 -12.99 -13.63
CA SER A 600 -27.95 -14.36 -13.35
C SER A 600 -28.96 -15.43 -13.80
N ILE A 601 -28.48 -16.51 -14.44
CA ILE A 601 -29.32 -17.52 -15.13
C ILE A 601 -29.03 -18.98 -14.75
N ASP A 602 -27.84 -19.33 -14.25
CA ASP A 602 -27.53 -20.74 -13.96
C ASP A 602 -27.81 -21.13 -12.50
N ALA A 603 -27.86 -22.43 -12.22
CA ALA A 603 -28.30 -22.98 -10.94
C ALA A 603 -27.43 -22.52 -9.76
N LEU A 604 -28.10 -22.28 -8.63
CA LEU A 604 -27.48 -21.99 -7.35
C LEU A 604 -27.91 -23.07 -6.35
N SER A 605 -26.96 -23.61 -5.58
CA SER A 605 -27.30 -24.62 -4.58
C SER A 605 -26.50 -24.53 -3.29
N THR A 606 -27.20 -24.77 -2.17
CA THR A 606 -26.62 -24.98 -0.85
C THR A 606 -27.16 -26.26 -0.22
N LYS A 607 -26.73 -26.56 1.01
CA LYS A 607 -27.34 -27.62 1.85
C LYS A 607 -28.59 -27.12 2.57
N GLU A 608 -29.21 -28.03 3.32
CA GLU A 608 -30.53 -27.89 3.98
C GLU A 608 -30.65 -26.68 4.93
N ASN A 609 -29.55 -26.18 5.52
CA ASN A 609 -29.56 -24.98 6.37
C ASN A 609 -28.88 -23.76 5.71
N GLY A 610 -28.48 -23.88 4.45
CA GLY A 610 -27.76 -22.83 3.74
C GLY A 610 -28.67 -21.74 3.18
N ILE A 611 -28.07 -20.64 2.76
CA ILE A 611 -28.75 -19.46 2.21
C ILE A 611 -28.40 -19.33 0.74
N ALA A 612 -29.41 -19.22 -0.14
CA ALA A 612 -29.20 -19.03 -1.57
C ALA A 612 -30.06 -17.88 -2.12
N GLY A 613 -29.46 -16.96 -2.88
CA GLY A 613 -30.21 -15.89 -3.52
C GLY A 613 -29.81 -15.66 -4.99
N GLY A 614 -30.80 -15.42 -5.84
CA GLY A 614 -30.60 -15.34 -7.29
C GLY A 614 -29.68 -14.22 -7.75
N ILE A 615 -29.61 -13.09 -7.03
CA ILE A 615 -28.61 -12.03 -7.27
C ILE A 615 -27.63 -11.98 -6.10
N VAL A 616 -28.10 -11.97 -4.86
CA VAL A 616 -27.26 -11.89 -3.67
C VAL A 616 -27.62 -12.98 -2.66
N GLY A 617 -26.66 -13.64 -2.04
CA GLY A 617 -26.95 -14.54 -0.91
C GLY A 617 -27.55 -13.78 0.29
N LYS A 618 -26.76 -12.85 0.86
CA LYS A 618 -27.12 -11.97 1.98
C LYS A 618 -26.95 -10.49 1.58
N LEU A 619 -28.03 -9.72 1.67
CA LEU A 619 -28.00 -8.27 1.46
C LEU A 619 -27.79 -7.56 2.81
N ASP A 620 -26.59 -7.01 3.00
CA ASP A 620 -26.12 -6.43 4.26
C ASP A 620 -26.30 -4.91 4.31
N GLU A 621 -25.96 -4.31 5.45
CA GLU A 621 -25.94 -2.87 5.67
C GLU A 621 -25.40 -2.09 4.46
N ASN A 622 -26.16 -1.07 4.01
CA ASN A 622 -25.88 -0.22 2.85
C ASN A 622 -25.91 -0.91 1.47
N GLY A 623 -26.07 -2.25 1.42
CA GLY A 623 -26.14 -3.00 0.17
C GLY A 623 -27.38 -2.65 -0.65
N SER A 624 -27.20 -2.29 -1.93
CA SER A 624 -28.30 -1.98 -2.84
C SER A 624 -28.28 -2.84 -4.11
N ILE A 625 -29.47 -3.07 -4.68
CA ILE A 625 -29.66 -3.81 -5.92
C ILE A 625 -30.61 -3.03 -6.82
N GLN A 626 -30.20 -2.71 -8.04
CA GLN A 626 -31.06 -2.02 -9.00
C GLN A 626 -30.97 -2.59 -10.41
N ILE A 627 -32.08 -2.62 -11.15
CA ILE A 627 -32.11 -3.02 -12.57
C ILE A 627 -31.44 -4.41 -12.72
N ALA A 628 -31.92 -5.39 -11.99
CA ALA A 628 -31.34 -6.73 -12.01
C ALA A 628 -32.39 -7.78 -12.26
N TYR A 629 -32.02 -8.89 -12.91
CA TYR A 629 -32.93 -10.01 -12.99
C TYR A 629 -32.32 -11.39 -12.75
N SER A 630 -33.14 -12.22 -12.14
CA SER A 630 -32.87 -13.61 -11.79
C SER A 630 -33.70 -14.52 -12.71
N ALA A 631 -33.02 -15.36 -13.50
CA ALA A 631 -33.66 -16.34 -14.37
C ALA A 631 -33.07 -17.74 -14.17
N GLN A 632 -32.70 -18.06 -12.94
CA GLN A 632 -32.09 -19.33 -12.58
C GLN A 632 -32.97 -20.53 -12.92
N THR A 633 -32.32 -21.60 -13.36
CA THR A 633 -32.97 -22.90 -13.54
C THR A 633 -33.43 -23.51 -12.22
N ALA A 634 -32.66 -23.28 -11.14
CA ALA A 634 -33.01 -23.66 -9.78
C ALA A 634 -32.24 -22.82 -8.75
N ILE A 635 -32.87 -22.55 -7.61
CA ILE A 635 -32.23 -22.02 -6.40
C ILE A 635 -32.58 -22.99 -5.27
N GLU A 636 -31.60 -23.78 -4.84
CA GLU A 636 -31.78 -24.83 -3.84
C GLU A 636 -31.05 -24.47 -2.54
N GLY A 637 -31.70 -24.66 -1.41
CA GLY A 637 -31.15 -24.36 -0.09
C GLY A 637 -32.20 -24.39 1.01
N GLY A 638 -31.79 -24.09 2.25
CA GLY A 638 -32.71 -23.97 3.38
C GLY A 638 -33.51 -22.68 3.34
N THR A 639 -32.80 -21.56 3.19
CA THR A 639 -33.39 -20.23 2.97
C THR A 639 -33.09 -19.82 1.54
N THR A 640 -34.13 -19.68 0.71
CA THR A 640 -33.97 -19.31 -0.70
C THR A 640 -34.73 -18.03 -1.02
N GLY A 641 -34.16 -17.23 -1.94
CA GLY A 641 -34.83 -16.07 -2.49
C GLY A 641 -34.50 -15.85 -3.96
N ALA A 642 -35.48 -15.44 -4.74
CA ALA A 642 -35.34 -15.15 -6.15
C ALA A 642 -34.33 -14.01 -6.42
N VAL A 643 -34.25 -12.99 -5.56
CA VAL A 643 -33.27 -11.90 -5.71
C VAL A 643 -32.24 -11.91 -4.59
N PHE A 644 -32.67 -11.95 -3.33
CA PHE A 644 -31.78 -12.11 -2.18
C PHE A 644 -32.24 -13.25 -1.28
N GLY A 645 -31.31 -14.03 -0.72
CA GLY A 645 -31.64 -15.11 0.21
C GLY A 645 -32.08 -14.56 1.57
N THR A 646 -31.30 -13.64 2.14
CA THR A 646 -31.64 -12.88 3.34
C THR A 646 -31.30 -11.41 3.16
N LYS A 647 -31.94 -10.54 3.96
CA LYS A 647 -31.75 -9.09 3.91
C LYS A 647 -31.74 -8.53 5.33
N GLU A 648 -30.77 -7.67 5.63
CA GLU A 648 -30.71 -6.89 6.87
C GLU A 648 -31.65 -5.68 6.84
N GLU A 649 -32.15 -5.26 8.00
CA GLU A 649 -33.08 -4.12 8.10
C GLU A 649 -32.45 -2.80 7.63
N THR A 650 -31.14 -2.66 7.80
CA THR A 650 -30.32 -1.49 7.39
C THR A 650 -29.79 -1.60 5.96
N ALA A 651 -30.20 -2.63 5.20
CA ALA A 651 -29.84 -2.75 3.80
C ALA A 651 -30.41 -1.59 2.97
N GLY A 652 -29.71 -1.25 1.88
CA GLY A 652 -30.14 -0.27 0.90
C GLY A 652 -31.33 -0.73 0.07
N ALA A 653 -31.66 0.09 -0.94
CA ALA A 653 -32.85 -0.14 -1.75
C ALA A 653 -32.69 -1.34 -2.71
N VAL A 654 -33.79 -2.07 -2.90
CA VAL A 654 -33.95 -3.10 -3.94
C VAL A 654 -35.01 -2.61 -4.90
N ASN A 655 -34.61 -2.17 -6.09
CA ASN A 655 -35.47 -1.48 -7.04
C ASN A 655 -35.38 -2.05 -8.44
N ASN A 656 -36.51 -2.09 -9.15
CA ASN A 656 -36.56 -2.53 -10.56
C ASN A 656 -35.90 -3.91 -10.77
N THR A 657 -36.15 -4.82 -9.85
CA THR A 657 -35.66 -6.19 -9.89
C THR A 657 -36.75 -7.12 -10.41
N TYR A 658 -36.35 -8.13 -11.16
CA TYR A 658 -37.27 -9.07 -11.82
C TYR A 658 -36.83 -10.50 -11.62
N TYR A 659 -37.77 -11.43 -11.50
CA TYR A 659 -37.42 -12.83 -11.34
C TYR A 659 -38.44 -13.77 -11.99
N LEU A 660 -38.02 -14.97 -12.35
CA LEU A 660 -38.91 -16.02 -12.83
C LEU A 660 -39.94 -16.39 -11.76
N ASP A 661 -41.21 -16.43 -12.12
CA ASP A 661 -42.34 -16.79 -11.23
C ASP A 661 -42.25 -18.21 -10.64
N THR A 662 -41.39 -19.06 -11.20
CA THR A 662 -41.06 -20.38 -10.65
C THR A 662 -40.08 -20.34 -9.47
N LEU A 663 -39.46 -19.19 -9.19
CA LEU A 663 -38.52 -19.01 -8.08
C LEU A 663 -39.23 -18.46 -6.83
N SER A 664 -38.68 -18.77 -5.66
CA SER A 664 -39.21 -18.31 -4.37
C SER A 664 -38.91 -16.82 -4.15
N GLY A 665 -39.81 -15.93 -4.57
CA GLY A 665 -39.67 -14.48 -4.37
C GLY A 665 -40.93 -13.83 -3.78
N ASN A 666 -40.80 -12.58 -3.32
CA ASN A 666 -41.89 -11.76 -2.80
C ASN A 666 -41.77 -10.31 -3.29
N GLU A 667 -42.71 -9.45 -2.88
CA GLU A 667 -42.77 -8.04 -3.32
C GLU A 667 -41.52 -7.22 -2.95
N GLU A 668 -40.83 -7.56 -1.86
CA GLU A 668 -39.58 -6.89 -1.44
C GLU A 668 -38.39 -7.31 -2.32
N GLN A 669 -38.46 -8.49 -2.94
CA GLN A 669 -37.42 -9.00 -3.82
C GLN A 669 -37.56 -8.48 -5.25
N GLY A 670 -38.76 -8.14 -5.72
CA GLY A 670 -38.98 -7.59 -7.05
C GLY A 670 -40.29 -8.04 -7.69
N THR A 671 -40.34 -7.97 -9.01
CA THR A 671 -41.52 -8.36 -9.80
C THR A 671 -41.33 -9.75 -10.41
N ALA A 672 -42.21 -10.68 -10.03
CA ALA A 672 -42.31 -12.00 -10.67
C ALA A 672 -42.79 -11.86 -12.12
N LYS A 673 -42.14 -12.56 -13.05
CA LYS A 673 -42.53 -12.67 -14.46
C LYS A 673 -42.46 -14.12 -14.91
N THR A 674 -43.39 -14.52 -15.77
CA THR A 674 -43.35 -15.83 -16.42
C THR A 674 -42.13 -15.94 -17.34
N ALA A 675 -41.69 -17.17 -17.63
CA ALA A 675 -40.63 -17.40 -18.62
C ALA A 675 -40.96 -16.80 -20.00
N ALA A 676 -42.23 -16.75 -20.40
CA ALA A 676 -42.64 -16.16 -21.67
C ALA A 676 -42.51 -14.62 -21.67
N GLU A 677 -42.84 -13.96 -20.56
CA GLU A 677 -42.67 -12.52 -20.41
C GLU A 677 -41.20 -12.13 -20.39
N MET A 678 -40.37 -12.83 -19.61
CA MET A 678 -38.94 -12.55 -19.56
C MET A 678 -38.23 -12.87 -20.88
N LYS A 679 -38.67 -13.90 -21.63
CA LYS A 679 -38.10 -14.24 -22.94
C LYS A 679 -38.74 -13.47 -24.09
N SER A 680 -38.86 -12.15 -23.94
CA SER A 680 -39.54 -11.30 -24.92
C SER A 680 -38.79 -10.02 -25.25
N ASN A 681 -39.05 -9.49 -26.45
CA ASN A 681 -38.60 -8.15 -26.82
C ASN A 681 -39.16 -7.08 -25.87
N ALA A 682 -40.38 -7.26 -25.36
CA ALA A 682 -41.04 -6.30 -24.47
C ALA A 682 -40.29 -6.14 -23.15
N PHE A 683 -39.82 -7.24 -22.54
CA PHE A 683 -39.03 -7.17 -21.32
C PHE A 683 -37.67 -6.49 -21.55
N LYS A 684 -37.03 -6.72 -22.71
CA LYS A 684 -35.84 -5.98 -23.10
C LYS A 684 -36.10 -4.46 -23.22
N GLU A 685 -37.23 -4.04 -23.79
CA GLU A 685 -37.57 -2.59 -23.85
C GLU A 685 -37.85 -2.00 -22.47
N GLU A 686 -38.47 -2.77 -21.57
CA GLU A 686 -38.68 -2.38 -20.18
C GLU A 686 -37.34 -2.10 -19.47
N LEU A 687 -36.37 -3.02 -19.60
CA LEU A 687 -35.02 -2.82 -19.06
C LEU A 687 -34.31 -1.62 -19.71
N ASN A 688 -34.42 -1.46 -21.04
CA ASN A 688 -33.82 -0.33 -21.74
C ASN A 688 -34.38 1.03 -21.34
N THR A 689 -35.66 1.09 -20.96
CA THR A 689 -36.27 2.32 -20.44
C THR A 689 -35.62 2.76 -19.13
N LEU A 690 -35.18 1.80 -18.30
CA LEU A 690 -34.57 2.07 -16.99
C LEU A 690 -33.11 2.54 -17.09
N VAL A 691 -32.37 2.09 -18.10
CA VAL A 691 -30.98 2.50 -18.32
C VAL A 691 -30.84 3.69 -19.28
N ALA A 692 -31.93 4.11 -19.92
CA ALA A 692 -31.91 5.21 -20.89
C ALA A 692 -31.42 6.52 -20.26
N GLY A 693 -30.41 7.14 -20.90
CA GLY A 693 -29.83 8.41 -20.46
C GLY A 693 -28.76 8.30 -19.38
N ASN A 694 -28.44 7.09 -18.91
CA ASN A 694 -27.27 6.85 -18.06
C ASN A 694 -26.11 6.33 -18.94
N GLU A 695 -25.03 7.10 -19.05
CA GLU A 695 -23.85 6.75 -19.87
C GLU A 695 -23.03 5.59 -19.28
N GLU A 696 -23.22 5.28 -18.00
CA GLU A 696 -22.51 4.20 -17.31
C GLU A 696 -23.22 2.85 -17.42
N LEU A 697 -24.50 2.82 -17.82
CA LEU A 697 -25.28 1.59 -17.89
C LEU A 697 -25.46 1.13 -19.33
N CYS A 698 -25.04 -0.10 -19.60
CA CYS A 698 -25.20 -0.73 -20.90
C CYS A 698 -26.66 -1.02 -21.21
N SER A 699 -27.03 -0.81 -22.48
CA SER A 699 -28.33 -1.25 -23.00
C SER A 699 -28.45 -2.78 -23.04
N TRP A 700 -29.68 -3.26 -23.17
CA TRP A 700 -30.05 -4.66 -23.31
C TRP A 700 -30.42 -5.00 -24.75
N THR A 701 -30.01 -6.19 -25.19
CA THR A 701 -30.38 -6.79 -26.48
C THR A 701 -31.12 -8.12 -26.26
N TRP A 702 -31.91 -8.55 -27.24
CA TRP A 702 -32.71 -9.78 -27.15
C TRP A 702 -32.78 -10.51 -28.50
N ASN A 703 -32.63 -11.83 -28.45
CA ASN A 703 -32.85 -12.74 -29.57
C ASN A 703 -33.36 -14.08 -28.99
N SER A 704 -34.38 -14.69 -29.59
CA SER A 704 -35.03 -15.90 -29.08
C SER A 704 -34.13 -17.14 -29.05
N THR A 705 -33.05 -17.17 -29.82
CA THR A 705 -32.10 -18.29 -29.90
C THR A 705 -30.83 -18.07 -29.07
N LYS A 706 -30.56 -16.83 -28.63
CA LYS A 706 -29.37 -16.49 -27.83
C LYS A 706 -29.72 -16.35 -26.36
N ASN A 707 -28.75 -16.62 -25.47
CA ASN A 707 -28.92 -16.48 -24.02
C ASN A 707 -30.15 -17.20 -23.45
N GLN A 708 -30.44 -18.41 -23.96
CA GLN A 708 -31.63 -19.19 -23.61
C GLN A 708 -32.97 -18.46 -23.85
N GLY A 709 -32.96 -17.41 -24.68
CA GLY A 709 -34.09 -16.55 -25.00
C GLY A 709 -34.29 -15.37 -24.04
N TYR A 710 -33.46 -15.20 -23.01
CA TYR A 710 -33.52 -14.05 -22.10
C TYR A 710 -32.76 -12.84 -22.68
N PRO A 711 -33.14 -11.59 -22.35
CA PRO A 711 -32.34 -10.41 -22.67
C PRO A 711 -30.90 -10.56 -22.18
N ARG A 712 -29.96 -9.84 -22.77
CA ARG A 712 -28.58 -9.80 -22.27
C ARG A 712 -28.02 -8.39 -22.44
N ILE A 713 -26.99 -8.11 -21.66
CA ILE A 713 -26.29 -6.83 -21.70
C ILE A 713 -25.55 -6.71 -23.04
N LEU A 714 -25.79 -5.61 -23.75
CA LEU A 714 -25.07 -5.25 -24.97
C LEU A 714 -23.82 -4.48 -24.56
N SER A 715 -22.66 -5.14 -24.66
CA SER A 715 -21.38 -4.50 -24.31
C SER A 715 -21.16 -3.22 -25.13
N SER A 716 -20.58 -2.21 -24.48
CA SER A 716 -20.20 -0.94 -25.09
C SER A 716 -19.16 -1.09 -26.21
N LEU A 717 -18.42 -2.21 -26.23
CA LEU A 717 -17.43 -2.52 -27.25
C LEU A 717 -18.02 -3.04 -28.57
N ILE A 718 -19.31 -3.37 -28.59
CA ILE A 718 -20.03 -3.78 -29.79
C ILE A 718 -20.60 -2.54 -30.48
N THR A 719 -20.00 -2.17 -31.61
CA THR A 719 -20.30 -0.94 -32.36
C THR A 719 -20.65 -1.26 -33.81
N GLU A 720 -21.20 -0.31 -34.56
CA GLU A 720 -21.43 -0.52 -35.99
C GLU A 720 -20.09 -0.55 -36.74
N VAL A 721 -19.77 -1.68 -37.37
CA VAL A 721 -18.55 -1.89 -38.16
C VAL A 721 -18.92 -2.31 -39.58
N GLU A 722 -18.15 -1.84 -40.56
CA GLU A 722 -18.22 -2.28 -41.95
C GLU A 722 -16.92 -2.98 -42.35
N LEU A 723 -17.01 -4.24 -42.74
CA LEU A 723 -15.90 -5.07 -43.18
C LEU A 723 -15.98 -5.27 -44.69
N VAL A 724 -14.89 -4.99 -45.40
CA VAL A 724 -14.84 -5.05 -46.87
C VAL A 724 -13.75 -6.01 -47.31
N ASN A 725 -14.13 -7.05 -48.06
CA ASN A 725 -13.22 -7.84 -48.88
C ASN A 725 -13.24 -7.33 -50.32
N ALA A 726 -12.33 -6.40 -50.63
CA ALA A 726 -12.32 -5.71 -51.92
C ALA A 726 -12.03 -6.63 -53.12
N SER A 727 -11.28 -7.73 -52.92
CA SER A 727 -10.90 -8.65 -54.00
C SER A 727 -12.05 -9.56 -54.43
N ARG A 728 -12.95 -9.91 -53.51
CA ARG A 728 -14.15 -10.72 -53.78
C ARG A 728 -15.45 -9.91 -53.77
N GLY A 729 -15.39 -8.59 -53.56
CA GLY A 729 -16.56 -7.71 -53.58
C GLY A 729 -17.55 -7.95 -52.44
N LEU A 730 -17.15 -8.63 -51.36
CA LEU A 730 -18.01 -8.88 -50.22
C LEU A 730 -17.89 -7.74 -49.20
N THR A 731 -19.01 -7.16 -48.80
CA THR A 731 -19.10 -6.22 -47.69
C THR A 731 -20.07 -6.76 -46.64
N VAL A 732 -19.69 -6.67 -45.37
CA VAL A 732 -20.51 -7.08 -44.23
C VAL A 732 -20.56 -5.90 -43.27
N LYS A 733 -21.77 -5.41 -42.99
CA LYS A 733 -22.00 -4.31 -42.04
C LYS A 733 -22.90 -4.79 -40.91
N GLY A 734 -22.56 -4.48 -39.67
CA GLY A 734 -23.37 -4.85 -38.50
C GLY A 734 -22.76 -4.42 -37.18
N MET A 735 -23.42 -4.75 -36.07
CA MET A 735 -22.92 -4.45 -34.73
C MET A 735 -21.93 -5.54 -34.30
N MET A 736 -20.65 -5.22 -34.20
CA MET A 736 -19.60 -6.18 -33.87
C MET A 736 -18.44 -5.51 -33.11
N HIS A 737 -17.52 -6.31 -32.60
CA HIS A 737 -16.33 -5.80 -31.96
C HIS A 737 -15.45 -5.04 -32.96
N LYS A 738 -14.78 -3.95 -32.54
CA LYS A 738 -13.93 -3.14 -33.44
C LYS A 738 -12.77 -3.93 -34.08
N ASP A 739 -12.31 -4.99 -33.41
CA ASP A 739 -11.20 -5.82 -33.88
C ASP A 739 -11.67 -6.98 -34.80
N THR A 740 -12.97 -7.10 -35.08
CA THR A 740 -13.51 -8.13 -35.98
C THR A 740 -12.92 -7.99 -37.39
N LYS A 741 -12.59 -9.14 -38.00
CA LYS A 741 -12.09 -9.32 -39.36
C LYS A 741 -13.03 -10.24 -40.14
N LEU A 742 -13.12 -10.00 -41.44
CA LEU A 742 -13.88 -10.82 -42.37
C LEU A 742 -12.93 -11.81 -43.06
N GLN A 743 -13.08 -13.09 -42.73
CA GLN A 743 -12.36 -14.19 -43.35
C GLN A 743 -13.25 -14.88 -44.38
N LEU A 744 -12.67 -15.24 -45.53
CA LEU A 744 -13.35 -15.97 -46.62
C LEU A 744 -12.71 -17.33 -46.81
N ASN A 745 -13.43 -18.39 -46.45
CA ASN A 745 -12.98 -19.77 -46.61
C ASN A 745 -13.57 -20.35 -47.90
N GLU A 746 -12.76 -20.48 -48.96
CA GLU A 746 -13.23 -21.06 -50.23
C GLU A 746 -13.68 -22.51 -50.04
N LEU A 747 -14.87 -22.86 -50.56
CA LEU A 747 -15.40 -24.21 -50.42
C LEU A 747 -14.61 -25.19 -51.29
N ASP A 748 -14.07 -26.26 -50.69
CA ASP A 748 -13.44 -27.34 -51.44
C ASP A 748 -14.45 -27.97 -52.41
N LYS A 749 -13.98 -28.37 -53.59
CA LYS A 749 -14.84 -28.98 -54.60
C LYS A 749 -15.52 -30.27 -54.11
N LYS A 750 -15.01 -30.94 -53.08
CA LYS A 750 -15.60 -32.13 -52.47
C LYS A 750 -16.61 -31.81 -51.37
N ASN A 751 -16.69 -30.56 -50.89
CA ASN A 751 -17.61 -30.15 -49.85
C ASN A 751 -19.08 -30.33 -50.32
N ASP A 752 -19.94 -30.83 -49.45
CA ASP A 752 -21.33 -31.14 -49.78
C ASP A 752 -22.13 -29.90 -50.21
N ILE A 753 -21.86 -28.75 -49.60
CA ILE A 753 -22.46 -27.46 -49.95
C ILE A 753 -22.01 -27.02 -51.34
N TYR A 754 -20.72 -27.16 -51.66
CA TYR A 754 -20.22 -26.92 -53.01
C TYR A 754 -20.91 -27.82 -54.03
N GLN A 755 -21.10 -29.10 -53.72
CA GLN A 755 -21.79 -30.03 -54.61
C GLN A 755 -23.26 -29.65 -54.81
N ALA A 756 -23.93 -29.16 -53.77
CA ALA A 756 -25.29 -28.62 -53.87
C ALA A 756 -25.35 -27.42 -54.83
N PHE A 757 -24.46 -26.43 -54.67
CA PHE A 757 -24.37 -25.28 -55.57
C PHE A 757 -24.05 -25.71 -57.01
N LYS A 758 -23.13 -26.65 -57.20
CA LYS A 758 -22.78 -27.19 -58.52
C LYS A 758 -23.98 -27.87 -59.19
N LYS A 759 -24.76 -28.66 -58.45
CA LYS A 759 -25.98 -29.32 -58.95
C LYS A 759 -27.04 -28.29 -59.35
N TYR A 760 -27.19 -27.21 -58.58
CA TYR A 760 -28.06 -26.09 -58.94
C TYR A 760 -27.59 -25.39 -60.23
N ALA A 761 -26.29 -25.10 -60.32
CA ALA A 761 -25.70 -24.46 -61.50
C ALA A 761 -25.92 -25.28 -62.77
N GLN A 762 -25.79 -26.62 -62.69
CA GLN A 762 -26.06 -27.51 -63.81
C GLN A 762 -27.52 -27.46 -64.30
N LYS A 763 -28.50 -27.39 -63.38
CA LYS A 763 -29.93 -27.28 -63.72
C LYS A 763 -30.30 -25.96 -64.38
N THR A 764 -29.51 -24.90 -64.15
CA THR A 764 -29.77 -23.55 -64.65
C THR A 764 -28.83 -23.14 -65.80
N ASP A 765 -28.11 -24.11 -66.37
CA ASP A 765 -27.09 -23.93 -67.41
C ASP A 765 -26.00 -22.90 -67.06
N LYS A 766 -25.60 -22.86 -65.79
CA LYS A 766 -24.54 -22.00 -65.26
C LYS A 766 -23.36 -22.82 -64.72
N GLN A 767 -22.31 -22.12 -64.31
CA GLN A 767 -21.15 -22.65 -63.59
C GLN A 767 -20.88 -21.84 -62.31
N VAL A 768 -20.29 -22.48 -61.30
CA VAL A 768 -19.84 -21.82 -60.07
C VAL A 768 -18.55 -21.05 -60.38
N LEU A 769 -18.57 -19.72 -60.26
CA LEU A 769 -17.38 -18.87 -60.39
C LEU A 769 -16.59 -18.81 -59.09
N TYR A 770 -17.32 -18.68 -57.99
CA TYR A 770 -16.76 -18.55 -56.66
C TYR A 770 -17.76 -19.06 -55.64
N SER A 771 -17.26 -19.68 -54.59
CA SER A 771 -18.08 -20.12 -53.47
C SER A 771 -17.23 -20.14 -52.21
N ALA A 772 -17.73 -19.53 -51.15
CA ALA A 772 -17.01 -19.44 -49.90
C ALA A 772 -17.98 -19.46 -48.72
N GLU A 773 -17.44 -19.86 -47.58
CA GLU A 773 -18.02 -19.69 -46.26
C GLU A 773 -17.36 -18.48 -45.58
N PRO A 774 -18.06 -17.34 -45.51
CA PRO A 774 -17.57 -16.17 -44.81
C PRO A 774 -17.67 -16.36 -43.29
N THR A 775 -16.61 -16.02 -42.56
CA THR A 775 -16.55 -16.07 -41.09
C THR A 775 -16.10 -14.73 -40.52
N LEU A 776 -16.66 -14.36 -39.36
CA LEU A 776 -16.26 -13.18 -38.59
C LEU A 776 -15.33 -13.62 -37.46
N VAL A 777 -14.08 -13.15 -37.49
CA VAL A 777 -13.02 -13.63 -36.60
C VAL A 777 -12.20 -12.48 -36.00
N TYR A 778 -11.51 -12.69 -34.90
CA TYR A 778 -10.45 -11.82 -34.42
C TYR A 778 -9.14 -12.07 -35.19
N GLU A 779 -8.11 -11.28 -34.94
CA GLU A 779 -6.80 -11.38 -35.62
C GLU A 779 -6.14 -12.76 -35.45
N ASP A 780 -6.41 -13.44 -34.35
CA ASP A 780 -5.94 -14.80 -34.04
C ASP A 780 -6.77 -15.90 -34.73
N GLY A 781 -7.78 -15.54 -35.53
CA GLY A 781 -8.67 -16.45 -36.23
C GLY A 781 -9.83 -16.99 -35.39
N GLN A 782 -9.96 -16.59 -34.13
CA GLN A 782 -11.07 -17.02 -33.27
C GLN A 782 -12.38 -16.32 -33.63
N PRO A 783 -13.55 -16.94 -33.43
CA PRO A 783 -14.83 -16.29 -33.66
C PRO A 783 -14.96 -14.95 -32.94
N SER A 784 -15.45 -13.95 -33.66
CA SER A 784 -15.73 -12.65 -33.09
C SER A 784 -17.23 -12.50 -32.78
N ALA A 785 -17.54 -11.84 -31.66
CA ALA A 785 -18.91 -11.59 -31.26
C ALA A 785 -19.56 -10.50 -32.13
N TYR A 786 -20.84 -10.70 -32.44
CA TYR A 786 -21.68 -9.71 -33.12
C TYR A 786 -23.13 -9.79 -32.66
N GLU A 787 -23.84 -8.69 -32.86
CA GLU A 787 -25.19 -8.45 -32.37
C GLU A 787 -26.13 -7.98 -33.48
N GLY A 788 -27.39 -8.42 -33.41
CA GLY A 788 -28.40 -8.12 -34.43
C GLY A 788 -28.14 -8.75 -35.80
N ASN A 789 -28.76 -8.17 -36.83
CA ASN A 789 -28.62 -8.61 -38.22
C ASN A 789 -27.36 -8.03 -38.87
N LEU A 790 -26.74 -8.83 -39.73
CA LEU A 790 -25.63 -8.43 -40.59
C LEU A 790 -26.16 -8.08 -41.97
N ASN A 791 -25.91 -6.87 -42.43
CA ASN A 791 -26.16 -6.47 -43.81
C ASN A 791 -25.01 -6.97 -44.69
N VAL A 792 -25.29 -7.97 -45.50
CA VAL A 792 -24.31 -8.57 -46.42
C VAL A 792 -24.56 -8.06 -47.83
N LYS A 793 -23.50 -7.62 -48.52
CA LYS A 793 -23.52 -7.14 -49.90
C LYS A 793 -22.42 -7.81 -50.71
N LEU A 794 -22.78 -8.26 -51.92
CA LEU A 794 -21.85 -8.85 -52.86
C LEU A 794 -21.87 -8.07 -54.17
N ASP A 795 -20.77 -7.37 -54.46
CA ASP A 795 -20.56 -6.62 -55.69
C ASP A 795 -20.10 -7.55 -56.82
N LEU A 796 -21.02 -7.84 -57.74
CA LEU A 796 -20.77 -8.77 -58.85
C LEU A 796 -19.91 -8.16 -59.96
N SER A 797 -19.65 -6.85 -59.94
CA SER A 797 -18.71 -6.20 -60.87
C SER A 797 -17.27 -6.71 -60.71
N LYS A 798 -16.95 -7.33 -59.56
CA LYS A 798 -15.66 -7.98 -59.30
C LYS A 798 -15.47 -9.31 -60.03
N TYR A 799 -16.53 -9.88 -60.59
CA TYR A 799 -16.50 -11.17 -61.28
C TYR A 799 -16.55 -10.97 -62.80
N ARG A 800 -15.96 -11.91 -63.54
CA ARG A 800 -16.04 -11.94 -65.01
C ARG A 800 -17.14 -12.91 -65.45
N GLY A 801 -18.06 -12.45 -66.29
CA GLY A 801 -19.20 -13.23 -66.76
C GLY A 801 -20.42 -12.36 -67.05
N LYS A 802 -21.54 -13.01 -67.37
CA LYS A 802 -22.86 -12.40 -67.54
C LYS A 802 -23.95 -13.38 -67.09
N GLY A 803 -25.16 -12.85 -66.89
CA GLY A 803 -26.30 -13.63 -66.41
C GLY A 803 -26.04 -14.20 -65.02
N TYR A 804 -25.61 -13.35 -64.08
CA TYR A 804 -25.25 -13.81 -62.74
C TYR A 804 -26.45 -14.37 -61.96
N LYS A 805 -26.16 -15.32 -61.06
CA LYS A 805 -27.04 -15.68 -59.94
C LYS A 805 -26.20 -15.75 -58.67
N VAL A 806 -26.73 -15.27 -57.56
CA VAL A 806 -26.11 -15.41 -56.24
C VAL A 806 -26.95 -16.36 -55.43
N LEU A 807 -26.31 -17.39 -54.90
CA LEU A 807 -26.94 -18.41 -54.09
C LEU A 807 -26.41 -18.33 -52.67
N VAL A 808 -27.26 -18.59 -51.69
CA VAL A 808 -26.87 -18.86 -50.30
C VAL A 808 -27.38 -20.23 -49.89
N TYR A 809 -26.67 -20.89 -48.98
CA TYR A 809 -27.05 -22.18 -48.44
C TYR A 809 -27.41 -22.05 -46.96
N ARG A 810 -28.67 -22.35 -46.62
CA ARG A 810 -29.18 -22.27 -45.24
C ARG A 810 -30.19 -23.40 -45.01
N ASN A 811 -30.18 -24.02 -43.83
CA ASN A 811 -31.15 -25.05 -43.43
C ASN A 811 -31.28 -26.20 -44.46
N ASN A 812 -30.15 -26.64 -45.03
CA ASN A 812 -30.09 -27.63 -46.10
C ASN A 812 -30.85 -27.27 -47.38
N GLN A 813 -31.08 -25.99 -47.63
CA GLN A 813 -31.74 -25.46 -48.82
C GLN A 813 -30.88 -24.38 -49.49
N ILE A 814 -31.10 -24.23 -50.81
CA ILE A 814 -30.49 -23.16 -51.60
C ILE A 814 -31.53 -22.06 -51.80
N GLU A 815 -31.18 -20.84 -51.45
CA GLU A 815 -31.93 -19.62 -51.73
C GLU A 815 -31.19 -18.80 -52.79
N GLU A 816 -31.91 -18.25 -53.76
CA GLU A 816 -31.36 -17.33 -54.76
C GLU A 816 -31.61 -15.88 -54.30
N LEU A 817 -30.56 -15.06 -54.29
CA LEU A 817 -30.67 -13.65 -53.96
C LEU A 817 -30.99 -12.83 -55.21
N GLU A 818 -31.85 -11.83 -55.05
CA GLU A 818 -32.09 -10.83 -56.09
C GLU A 818 -30.84 -9.96 -56.30
N ILE A 819 -30.57 -9.64 -57.56
CA ILE A 819 -29.47 -8.79 -57.98
C ILE A 819 -30.07 -7.47 -58.47
N ASP A 820 -29.62 -6.36 -57.90
CA ASP A 820 -30.12 -5.05 -58.29
C ASP A 820 -29.53 -4.55 -59.62
N LYS A 821 -29.96 -3.36 -60.04
CA LYS A 821 -29.48 -2.72 -61.29
C LYS A 821 -28.00 -2.31 -61.25
N GLN A 822 -27.39 -2.27 -60.06
CA GLN A 822 -26.00 -1.92 -59.83
C GLN A 822 -25.11 -3.16 -59.73
N MET A 823 -25.65 -4.35 -60.02
CA MET A 823 -24.96 -5.65 -59.90
C MET A 823 -24.59 -6.00 -58.45
N ILE A 824 -25.38 -5.53 -57.48
CA ILE A 824 -25.20 -5.87 -56.07
C ILE A 824 -26.30 -6.85 -55.67
N ALA A 825 -25.90 -7.97 -55.06
CA ALA A 825 -26.79 -8.82 -54.29
C ALA A 825 -26.68 -8.44 -52.81
N SER A 826 -27.79 -8.19 -52.14
CA SER A 826 -27.79 -7.82 -50.71
C SER A 826 -28.84 -8.58 -49.93
N LYS A 827 -28.52 -8.92 -48.68
CA LYS A 827 -29.43 -9.60 -47.76
C LYS A 827 -29.04 -9.25 -46.32
N ASP A 828 -30.04 -8.95 -45.50
CA ASP A 828 -29.87 -8.95 -44.05
C ASP A 828 -29.96 -10.39 -43.53
N VAL A 829 -28.93 -10.81 -42.79
CA VAL A 829 -28.82 -12.17 -42.27
C VAL A 829 -28.56 -12.15 -40.77
N GLU A 830 -29.23 -13.03 -40.05
CA GLU A 830 -28.96 -13.26 -38.62
C GLU A 830 -27.60 -13.95 -38.40
N GLU A 831 -27.18 -14.76 -39.35
CA GLU A 831 -25.90 -15.48 -39.34
C GLU A 831 -25.28 -15.50 -40.73
N MET A 832 -23.95 -15.44 -40.76
CA MET A 832 -23.18 -15.63 -41.99
C MET A 832 -23.42 -17.03 -42.55
N VAL A 833 -23.69 -17.11 -43.86
CA VAL A 833 -23.98 -18.37 -44.54
C VAL A 833 -23.08 -18.55 -45.76
N PRO A 834 -22.75 -19.80 -46.14
CA PRO A 834 -22.04 -20.06 -47.38
C PRO A 834 -22.80 -19.52 -48.58
N PHE A 835 -22.07 -18.92 -49.52
CA PHE A 835 -22.63 -18.38 -50.74
C PHE A 835 -21.88 -18.86 -51.98
N ALA A 836 -22.53 -18.74 -53.14
CA ALA A 836 -21.92 -18.97 -54.44
C ALA A 836 -22.35 -17.93 -55.47
N VAL A 837 -21.40 -17.49 -56.30
CA VAL A 837 -21.65 -16.69 -57.50
C VAL A 837 -21.63 -17.61 -58.70
N LEU A 838 -22.72 -17.62 -59.46
CA LEU A 838 -22.86 -18.39 -60.69
C LEU A 838 -22.89 -17.46 -61.90
N ALA A 839 -22.38 -17.93 -63.05
CA ALA A 839 -22.49 -17.23 -64.34
C ALA A 839 -22.72 -18.21 -65.49
N GLU A 840 -23.07 -17.70 -66.67
CA GLU A 840 -23.20 -18.50 -67.89
C GLU A 840 -21.89 -19.23 -68.26
N LYS A 841 -22.02 -20.39 -68.92
CA LYS A 841 -20.88 -21.23 -69.33
C LYS A 841 -20.04 -20.65 -70.49
N SER A 842 -20.48 -19.57 -71.14
CA SER A 842 -19.80 -19.04 -72.33
C SER A 842 -18.66 -18.06 -72.00
N GLU A 843 -17.45 -18.47 -72.42
CA GLU A 843 -16.15 -17.79 -72.45
C GLU A 843 -15.37 -17.59 -71.12
N LEU A 844 -14.87 -18.71 -70.58
CA LEU A 844 -13.61 -18.75 -69.82
C LEU A 844 -12.42 -19.27 -70.67
N SER A 845 -12.61 -19.50 -71.97
CA SER A 845 -11.52 -19.92 -72.87
C SER A 845 -10.71 -18.71 -73.35
N LYS A 846 -9.82 -18.21 -72.48
CA LYS A 846 -8.42 -17.84 -72.77
C LYS A 846 -7.82 -17.11 -71.57
N ALA A 847 -6.98 -17.87 -70.85
CA ALA A 847 -5.75 -17.49 -70.13
C ALA A 847 -5.71 -16.15 -69.37
N VAL A 848 -5.37 -16.20 -68.08
CA VAL A 848 -3.97 -16.10 -67.58
C VAL A 848 -4.03 -16.16 -66.05
N ASP A 849 -3.06 -16.88 -65.47
CA ASP A 849 -2.75 -17.00 -64.06
C ASP A 849 -3.02 -15.75 -63.21
N HIS A 850 -3.68 -15.93 -62.08
CA HIS A 850 -3.51 -15.01 -60.95
C HIS A 850 -2.75 -15.70 -59.83
N ILE A 851 -1.45 -15.40 -59.85
CA ILE A 851 -0.63 -15.00 -58.71
C ILE A 851 -0.87 -15.86 -57.46
N LYS A 852 -0.04 -16.90 -57.34
CA LYS A 852 0.49 -17.30 -56.05
C LYS A 852 1.23 -16.11 -55.46
N ASP A 853 0.59 -15.35 -54.57
CA ASP A 853 1.31 -14.58 -53.57
C ASP A 853 0.96 -15.13 -52.20
N THR A 854 1.92 -15.90 -51.68
CA THR A 854 2.22 -16.01 -50.26
C THR A 854 2.15 -14.63 -49.63
N VAL A 855 1.15 -14.36 -48.79
CA VAL A 855 1.20 -13.27 -47.83
C VAL A 855 1.45 -13.88 -46.46
N LYS A 856 2.69 -13.71 -45.98
CA LYS A 856 2.98 -13.72 -44.55
C LYS A 856 2.36 -12.47 -43.94
N THR A 857 1.53 -12.69 -42.92
CA THR A 857 1.37 -11.90 -41.67
C THR A 857 1.79 -10.41 -41.68
N GLY A 858 0.84 -9.55 -41.31
CA GLY A 858 1.09 -8.29 -40.59
C GLY A 858 1.41 -7.07 -41.44
N ASP A 859 0.36 -6.32 -41.81
CA ASP A 859 0.26 -4.85 -41.66
C ASP A 859 -0.93 -4.36 -42.49
N ASN A 860 -1.98 -3.91 -41.82
CA ASN A 860 -2.97 -3.01 -42.41
C ASN A 860 -3.29 -1.94 -41.37
N SER A 861 -2.39 -0.95 -41.28
CA SER A 861 -2.70 0.37 -40.75
C SER A 861 -3.61 1.07 -41.76
N SER A 862 -4.92 0.92 -41.58
CA SER A 862 -5.92 1.72 -42.29
C SER A 862 -5.88 3.14 -41.76
N VAL A 863 -5.30 4.03 -42.57
CA VAL A 863 -5.39 5.49 -42.42
C VAL A 863 -6.86 5.88 -42.45
N ILE A 864 -7.40 6.24 -41.29
CA ILE A 864 -8.69 6.90 -41.16
C ILE A 864 -8.49 8.35 -41.60
N LEU A 865 -9.02 8.70 -42.77
CA LEU A 865 -9.13 10.08 -43.23
C LEU A 865 -10.31 10.73 -42.52
N LEU A 866 -10.08 11.28 -41.33
CA LEU A 866 -11.08 12.00 -40.55
C LEU A 866 -11.08 13.48 -41.00
N LEU A 867 -12.14 13.88 -41.70
CA LEU A 867 -12.42 15.27 -42.06
C LEU A 867 -12.96 15.99 -40.82
N CYS A 868 -12.07 16.46 -39.95
CA CYS A 868 -12.39 17.45 -38.93
C CYS A 868 -11.97 18.84 -39.42
N ILE A 869 -12.95 19.67 -39.75
CA ILE A 869 -12.79 21.13 -39.83
C ILE A 869 -12.68 21.63 -38.39
N VAL A 870 -11.48 22.02 -37.98
CA VAL A 870 -11.27 22.88 -36.80
C VAL A 870 -10.59 24.15 -37.27
N VAL A 871 -11.36 25.24 -37.19
CA VAL A 871 -10.88 26.61 -37.31
C VAL A 871 -10.28 26.99 -35.96
N VAL A 872 -8.96 27.11 -35.87
CA VAL A 872 -8.31 27.96 -34.85
C VAL A 872 -7.11 28.66 -35.47
N ALA A 873 -7.12 29.98 -35.35
CA ALA A 873 -6.11 30.90 -35.83
C ALA A 873 -4.92 31.00 -34.86
N GLY A 874 -3.71 31.17 -35.42
CA GLY A 874 -2.72 32.10 -34.86
C GLY A 874 -1.45 31.53 -34.23
N SER A 875 -0.33 31.70 -34.95
CA SER A 875 1.03 32.07 -34.47
C SER A 875 1.82 31.04 -33.62
N VAL A 876 3.15 30.87 -33.67
CA VAL A 876 4.32 31.34 -34.44
C VAL A 876 5.51 30.47 -33.95
N ALA A 877 6.45 30.13 -34.84
CA ALA A 877 7.85 29.67 -34.61
C ALA A 877 8.07 28.38 -33.79
N GLY A 878 9.00 27.46 -34.09
CA GLY A 878 10.08 27.35 -35.07
C GLY A 878 10.99 26.19 -34.59
N GLY A 879 11.60 25.42 -35.50
CA GLY A 879 12.62 24.43 -35.11
C GLY A 879 12.62 23.16 -35.95
N VAL A 880 13.43 23.16 -37.01
CA VAL A 880 13.76 22.01 -37.87
C VAL A 880 14.90 21.21 -37.25
N ILE A 881 14.74 19.89 -37.05
CA ILE A 881 15.88 18.94 -37.07
C ILE A 881 15.48 17.68 -37.85
N TYR A 882 16.29 17.40 -38.85
CA TYR A 882 16.22 16.33 -39.84
C TYR A 882 17.26 15.27 -39.50
N TRP A 883 16.91 13.98 -39.35
CA TRP A 883 17.90 12.90 -39.56
C TRP A 883 17.33 11.68 -40.29
N ARG A 884 18.13 11.23 -41.26
CA ARG A 884 17.87 10.25 -42.32
C ARG A 884 17.90 8.80 -41.83
N LYS A 885 17.02 8.00 -42.45
CA LYS A 885 17.12 6.55 -42.67
C LYS A 885 18.53 6.08 -43.04
N LYS A 886 18.95 4.96 -42.46
CA LYS A 886 19.86 4.00 -43.12
C LYS A 886 19.38 2.57 -42.88
N LYS A 887 18.93 1.92 -43.96
CA LYS A 887 18.68 0.47 -44.07
C LYS A 887 20.00 -0.29 -43.90
N ALA A 888 19.97 -1.44 -43.24
CA ALA A 888 20.94 -2.52 -43.42
C ALA A 888 20.21 -3.87 -43.55
N LYS A 889 20.71 -4.67 -44.49
CA LYS A 889 20.21 -5.98 -44.92
C LYS A 889 20.51 -7.08 -43.89
N LYS A 890 19.53 -7.91 -43.55
CA LYS A 890 19.38 -9.31 -44.01
C LYS A 890 18.06 -9.87 -43.54
#